data_AF-A0A7S4SJL0-F1
#
_entry.id   AF-A0A7S4SJL0-F1
#
_cell.length_a   1.000
_cell.length_b   1.000
_cell.length_c   1.000
_cell.angle_alpha   90.00
_cell.angle_beta   90.00
_cell.angle_gamma   90.00
#
_symmetry.space_group_name_H-M   'P 1'
#
loop_
_entity.id
_entity.type
_entity.pdbx_description
1 polymer ?
#
loop_
_entity_poly.entity_id
_entity_poly.type
_entity_poly.pdbx_seq_one_letter_code
_entity_poly.pdbx_strand_id
1 'polypeptide(L)'
;RAPRGPPGAHGGPRRAGCGGRCARRWGRGMPPREIRVLNVAEKPSVAREITRHLGGAGAARRDAHGVHVAEFPFTLRQTQCRMIVTAVRGHLLEIEFPPQYKAWKSQPPRTLFEAPVHKTVSPDCQDLSRALRQLAPQCQWLVLWLDCDREGEAIAFEVLETCQQAAGGRLQVFRAVFSALTQVDLVRACNTLRQPDQRLAHAVEARQEVDLRAGAAFTRWMTLRYQTMFPELGEQPLSYGPCQFPTLGFVVERYLRIQRFVPEPFWSIRAEVQKSGNTVRFGWRRGRLFDRLAVLTLYEMCIEGAAAGLRVTRVSEEPKSRWRPLPLNTVELSKLAASKLRMAPARCMQVAEDLYQRGFISYPRTETDRFQETIDVMELARVQVVSSVWGAYARNLCDGGRFTHPRAGHNDDHAHPPIHPVRCAEQMELGGEAWRVFELVVRHFLACCSPDARGSRTEIEAEVGGEHFVTAGLVVLERGWLEVYPYSNWVNDPLPAFAENEVLVLTALEMTESQTQPPPLLSEADLIAAMDRNGIGTDATMHEHIQKIQTRKYAMKNDEGRLEPSRLGTALVEGYQRFAAEEGLDLSKPALRARMERGMAEIARGEMQREQFLAEALSATQRCYVALERNAPALDAALGQHFAGPAERGRAAALAQPGFSACRCGAMLDLRCHGPGGGPEPAPRGAGGRAAP
;
A
#
# COMPACT_ATOMS: atom_id res chain seq x y z
N ARG A 1 20.32 72.47 -68.79
CA ARG A 1 19.54 71.87 -67.68
C ARG A 1 18.06 71.86 -68.12
N ALA A 2 17.46 71.01 -68.97
CA ALA A 2 17.62 69.60 -69.37
C ALA A 2 17.63 68.60 -68.20
N PRO A 3 16.85 67.48 -68.23
CA PRO A 3 15.67 67.13 -69.07
C PRO A 3 14.42 66.75 -68.22
N ARG A 4 13.19 67.08 -68.63
CA ARG A 4 12.23 66.35 -69.50
C ARG A 4 11.60 65.07 -68.89
N GLY A 5 10.26 65.08 -68.73
CA GLY A 5 9.38 63.88 -68.79
C GLY A 5 9.36 63.28 -70.21
N PRO A 6 8.41 62.40 -70.66
CA PRO A 6 6.94 62.40 -70.39
C PRO A 6 6.33 60.95 -70.47
N PRO A 7 5.12 60.65 -71.03
CA PRO A 7 3.73 61.19 -70.95
C PRO A 7 2.70 60.12 -70.45
N GLY A 8 1.46 60.44 -70.02
CA GLY A 8 0.21 60.66 -70.81
C GLY A 8 -0.47 59.32 -71.20
N ALA A 9 -1.76 59.03 -70.97
CA ALA A 9 -2.98 59.66 -71.50
C ALA A 9 -4.23 59.06 -70.77
N HIS A 10 -5.19 59.85 -70.27
CA HIS A 10 -6.47 60.26 -70.90
C HIS A 10 -7.43 59.14 -71.37
N GLY A 11 -8.64 59.15 -70.80
CA GLY A 11 -9.83 58.52 -71.39
C GLY A 11 -11.01 58.39 -70.43
N GLY A 12 -11.85 59.43 -70.27
CA GLY A 12 -13.22 59.26 -69.79
C GLY A 12 -14.16 58.81 -70.93
N PRO A 13 -15.47 59.10 -70.84
CA PRO A 13 -16.52 58.48 -70.03
C PRO A 13 -17.52 57.72 -70.92
N ARG A 14 -18.39 56.84 -70.40
CA ARG A 14 -19.72 56.57 -71.02
C ARG A 14 -20.68 55.76 -70.15
N ARG A 15 -21.92 56.23 -70.15
CA ARG A 15 -23.13 55.68 -69.54
C ARG A 15 -23.70 54.51 -70.33
N ALA A 16 -24.60 53.81 -69.63
CA ALA A 16 -25.79 53.08 -70.11
C ALA A 16 -25.59 51.61 -70.53
N GLY A 17 -26.48 50.75 -70.01
CA GLY A 17 -26.61 49.38 -70.51
C GLY A 17 -27.28 48.42 -69.55
N CYS A 18 -28.61 48.47 -69.53
CA CYS A 18 -29.56 47.53 -68.93
C CYS A 18 -29.20 46.04 -69.07
N GLY A 19 -29.50 45.26 -68.03
CA GLY A 19 -30.18 43.97 -68.18
C GLY A 19 -29.36 42.69 -68.02
N GLY A 20 -29.79 41.85 -67.08
CA GLY A 20 -29.80 40.40 -67.30
C GLY A 20 -28.78 39.57 -66.54
N ARG A 21 -29.17 39.16 -65.32
CA ARG A 21 -29.00 37.82 -64.75
C ARG A 21 -27.67 37.08 -65.04
N CYS A 22 -26.78 37.10 -64.05
CA CYS A 22 -26.07 35.87 -63.64
C CYS A 22 -25.63 36.00 -62.18
N ALA A 23 -26.50 35.59 -61.25
CA ALA A 23 -26.17 35.48 -59.83
C ALA A 23 -25.13 34.38 -59.63
N ARG A 24 -23.85 34.75 -59.52
CA ARG A 24 -22.81 33.86 -59.00
C ARG A 24 -22.75 34.01 -57.48
N ARG A 25 -23.31 32.98 -56.85
CA ARG A 25 -23.29 32.65 -55.43
C ARG A 25 -21.85 32.44 -54.97
N TRP A 26 -21.20 33.47 -54.43
CA TRP A 26 -19.97 33.35 -53.64
C TRP A 26 -20.12 34.22 -52.39
N GLY A 27 -19.82 33.62 -51.22
CA GLY A 27 -19.78 34.33 -49.94
C GLY A 27 -20.89 33.97 -48.95
N ARG A 28 -21.17 32.68 -48.72
CA ARG A 28 -21.54 32.28 -47.35
C ARG A 28 -20.27 31.77 -46.70
N GLY A 29 -19.69 32.58 -45.81
CA GLY A 29 -18.68 32.09 -44.89
C GLY A 29 -19.25 30.86 -44.19
N MET A 30 -18.51 29.74 -44.21
CA MET A 30 -18.86 28.61 -43.37
C MET A 30 -18.97 29.12 -41.92
N PRO A 31 -20.01 28.76 -41.17
CA PRO A 31 -20.01 29.02 -39.73
C PRO A 31 -18.74 28.42 -39.13
N PRO A 32 -18.10 29.07 -38.13
CA PRO A 32 -16.95 28.49 -37.47
C PRO A 32 -17.32 27.08 -37.01
N ARG A 33 -16.53 26.08 -37.42
CA ARG A 33 -16.75 24.69 -37.00
C ARG A 33 -16.75 24.67 -35.48
N GLU A 34 -17.86 24.21 -34.89
CA GLU A 34 -17.98 23.97 -33.45
C GLU A 34 -16.78 23.13 -32.99
N ILE A 35 -16.05 23.62 -31.97
CA ILE A 35 -14.89 22.91 -31.43
C ILE A 35 -15.40 21.66 -30.72
N ARG A 36 -14.91 20.48 -31.12
CA ARG A 36 -15.19 19.20 -30.50
C ARG A 36 -14.00 18.79 -29.63
N VAL A 37 -14.28 18.48 -28.36
CA VAL A 37 -13.28 18.16 -27.35
C VAL A 37 -13.48 16.71 -26.93
N LEU A 38 -12.50 15.84 -27.24
CA LEU A 38 -12.48 14.48 -26.73
C LEU A 38 -12.03 14.51 -25.27
N ASN A 39 -12.82 13.93 -24.37
CA ASN A 39 -12.54 13.85 -22.95
C ASN A 39 -12.47 12.37 -22.57
N VAL A 40 -11.33 11.90 -22.08
CA VAL A 40 -11.12 10.48 -21.77
C VAL A 40 -10.82 10.32 -20.29
N ALA A 41 -11.70 9.63 -19.57
CA ALA A 41 -11.51 9.28 -18.16
C ALA A 41 -10.89 7.88 -17.99
N GLU A 42 -10.37 7.57 -16.81
CA GLU A 42 -9.74 6.26 -16.54
C GLU A 42 -10.75 5.10 -16.52
N LYS A 43 -11.99 5.37 -16.06
CA LYS A 43 -13.04 4.36 -15.87
C LYS A 43 -14.42 4.88 -16.29
N PRO A 44 -15.34 3.99 -16.71
CA PRO A 44 -16.70 4.41 -17.09
C PRO A 44 -17.50 5.07 -15.96
N SER A 45 -17.22 4.76 -14.69
CA SER A 45 -17.80 5.44 -13.53
C SER A 45 -17.40 6.92 -13.48
N VAL A 46 -16.11 7.22 -13.63
CA VAL A 46 -15.58 8.58 -13.64
C VAL A 46 -16.16 9.40 -14.80
N ALA A 47 -16.22 8.83 -16.02
CA ALA A 47 -16.85 9.49 -17.16
C ALA A 47 -18.35 9.80 -16.93
N ARG A 48 -19.08 8.93 -16.23
CA ARG A 48 -20.48 9.17 -15.85
C ARG A 48 -20.60 10.35 -14.88
N GLU A 49 -19.69 10.46 -13.91
CA GLU A 49 -19.66 11.56 -12.96
C GLU A 49 -19.32 12.91 -13.61
N ILE A 50 -18.33 12.92 -14.51
CA ILE A 50 -18.01 14.09 -15.33
C ILE A 50 -19.23 14.52 -16.15
N THR A 51 -19.89 13.56 -16.80
CA THR A 51 -21.10 13.84 -17.60
C THR A 51 -22.24 14.37 -16.73
N ARG A 52 -22.43 13.79 -15.53
CA ARG A 52 -23.47 14.20 -14.58
C ARG A 52 -23.28 15.64 -14.11
N HIS A 53 -22.07 16.00 -13.70
CA HIS A 53 -21.78 17.32 -13.14
C HIS A 53 -21.58 18.42 -14.17
N LEU A 54 -20.99 18.11 -15.33
CA LEU A 54 -20.68 19.10 -16.37
C LEU A 54 -21.74 19.17 -17.48
N GLY A 55 -22.35 18.03 -17.83
CA GLY A 55 -23.34 17.96 -18.92
C GLY A 55 -24.79 18.11 -18.50
N GLY A 56 -25.11 17.83 -17.23
CA GLY A 56 -26.46 17.91 -16.69
C GLY A 56 -27.48 17.04 -17.45
N ALA A 57 -28.75 17.45 -17.44
CA ALA A 57 -29.83 16.73 -18.13
C ALA A 57 -29.75 16.77 -19.67
N GLY A 58 -28.90 17.62 -20.24
CA GLY A 58 -28.77 17.84 -21.69
C GLY A 58 -27.77 16.90 -22.40
N ALA A 59 -27.15 15.96 -21.69
CA ALA A 59 -26.15 15.07 -22.26
C ALA A 59 -26.78 13.96 -23.12
N ALA A 60 -26.49 13.97 -24.42
CA ALA A 60 -26.86 12.90 -25.34
C ALA A 60 -25.92 11.71 -25.17
N ARG A 61 -26.46 10.51 -24.96
CA ARG A 61 -25.67 9.28 -24.82
C ARG A 61 -25.72 8.46 -26.09
N ARG A 62 -24.58 7.92 -26.51
CA ARG A 62 -24.44 7.00 -27.64
C ARG A 62 -23.37 5.95 -27.36
N ASP A 63 -23.42 4.84 -28.08
CA ASP A 63 -22.37 3.83 -28.05
C ASP A 63 -21.46 3.93 -29.28
N ALA A 64 -20.16 3.74 -29.07
CA ALA A 64 -19.16 3.64 -30.12
C ALA A 64 -18.32 2.39 -29.87
N HIS A 65 -18.51 1.33 -30.67
CA HIS A 65 -17.82 0.04 -30.52
C HIS A 65 -17.90 -0.55 -29.09
N GLY A 66 -19.07 -0.49 -28.44
CA GLY A 66 -19.25 -1.01 -27.07
C GLY A 66 -18.67 -0.11 -25.96
N VAL A 67 -18.20 1.08 -26.32
CA VAL A 67 -17.77 2.12 -25.38
C VAL A 67 -18.84 3.20 -25.28
N HIS A 68 -19.23 3.53 -24.05
CA HIS A 68 -20.17 4.61 -23.80
C HIS A 68 -19.54 5.97 -24.12
N VAL A 69 -20.29 6.79 -24.85
CA VAL A 69 -19.93 8.16 -25.22
C VAL A 69 -21.07 9.09 -24.83
N ALA A 70 -20.76 10.16 -24.11
CA ALA A 70 -21.70 11.22 -23.81
C ALA A 70 -21.29 12.51 -24.51
N GLU A 71 -22.26 13.24 -25.06
CA GLU A 71 -22.03 14.51 -25.74
C GLU A 71 -22.92 15.62 -25.21
N PHE A 72 -22.34 16.79 -24.94
CA PHE A 72 -23.06 17.97 -24.48
C PHE A 72 -22.33 19.28 -24.85
N PRO A 73 -23.06 20.39 -25.04
CA PRO A 73 -22.45 21.71 -25.19
C PRO A 73 -21.85 22.17 -23.85
N PHE A 74 -20.68 22.80 -23.89
CA PHE A 74 -20.00 23.34 -22.71
C PHE A 74 -19.13 24.54 -23.08
N THR A 75 -18.85 25.40 -22.10
CA THR A 75 -17.91 26.51 -22.27
C THR A 75 -16.59 26.15 -21.59
N LEU A 76 -15.60 25.74 -22.37
CA LEU A 76 -14.27 25.40 -21.85
C LEU A 76 -13.30 26.53 -22.14
N ARG A 77 -12.68 27.12 -21.09
CA ARG A 77 -11.76 28.26 -21.21
C ARG A 77 -12.32 29.38 -22.10
N GLN A 78 -13.54 29.83 -21.80
CA GLN A 78 -14.27 30.87 -22.54
C GLN A 78 -14.59 30.54 -24.00
N THR A 79 -14.40 29.28 -24.42
CA THR A 79 -14.68 28.83 -25.79
C THR A 79 -15.87 27.88 -25.78
N GLN A 80 -16.89 28.19 -26.60
CA GLN A 80 -18.02 27.28 -26.80
C GLN A 80 -17.55 26.03 -27.54
N CYS A 81 -17.86 24.87 -26.97
CA CYS A 81 -17.40 23.59 -27.49
C CYS A 81 -18.43 22.49 -27.24
N ARG A 82 -18.25 21.38 -27.93
CA ARG A 82 -18.97 20.13 -27.69
C ARG A 82 -18.05 19.15 -26.99
N MET A 83 -18.36 18.84 -25.75
CA MET A 83 -17.66 17.83 -24.97
C MET A 83 -18.09 16.45 -25.46
N ILE A 84 -17.12 15.59 -25.76
CA ILE A 84 -17.33 14.18 -26.11
C ILE A 84 -16.62 13.37 -25.04
N VAL A 85 -17.37 12.89 -24.06
CA VAL A 85 -16.83 12.20 -22.88
C VAL A 85 -16.93 10.70 -23.07
N THR A 86 -15.81 10.02 -22.85
CA THR A 86 -15.69 8.56 -22.84
C THR A 86 -14.66 8.12 -21.79
N ALA A 87 -14.37 6.83 -21.70
CA ALA A 87 -13.40 6.30 -20.74
C ALA A 87 -12.62 5.12 -21.29
N VAL A 88 -11.42 4.92 -20.73
CA VAL A 88 -10.67 3.66 -20.78
C VAL A 88 -11.16 2.71 -19.66
N ARG A 89 -10.44 1.59 -19.45
CA ARG A 89 -10.67 0.65 -18.34
C ARG A 89 -9.34 0.31 -17.65
N GLY A 90 -8.63 1.32 -17.19
CA GLY A 90 -7.22 1.20 -16.80
C GLY A 90 -6.29 1.25 -18.02
N HIS A 91 -5.13 0.58 -17.93
CA HIS A 91 -4.14 0.52 -19.01
C HIS A 91 -4.74 0.01 -20.33
N LEU A 92 -4.52 0.79 -21.38
CA LEU A 92 -4.87 0.48 -22.77
C LEU A 92 -3.78 -0.37 -23.43
N LEU A 93 -2.54 -0.16 -23.03
CA LEU A 93 -1.36 -0.83 -23.57
C LEU A 93 -0.72 -1.75 -22.51
N GLU A 94 -0.08 -2.81 -22.99
CA GLU A 94 0.78 -3.68 -22.20
C GLU A 94 2.17 -3.76 -22.84
N ILE A 95 3.21 -3.87 -22.00
CA ILE A 95 4.57 -4.11 -22.48
C ILE A 95 4.83 -5.61 -22.62
N GLU A 96 5.29 -6.03 -23.79
CA GLU A 96 5.55 -7.44 -24.08
C GLU A 96 6.92 -7.65 -24.73
N PHE A 97 7.44 -8.86 -24.54
CA PHE A 97 8.54 -9.35 -25.36
C PHE A 97 8.02 -9.77 -26.76
N PRO A 98 8.84 -9.62 -27.82
CA PRO A 98 8.54 -10.12 -29.15
C PRO A 98 8.21 -11.62 -29.17
N PRO A 99 7.49 -12.11 -30.21
CA PRO A 99 7.07 -13.50 -30.32
C PRO A 99 8.19 -14.53 -30.06
N GLN A 100 9.43 -14.28 -30.51
CA GLN A 100 10.55 -15.21 -30.30
C GLN A 100 10.94 -15.43 -28.83
N TYR A 101 10.55 -14.52 -27.92
CA TYR A 101 10.82 -14.61 -26.48
C TYR A 101 9.57 -15.00 -25.66
N LYS A 102 8.38 -15.16 -26.28
CA LYS A 102 7.15 -15.48 -25.54
C LYS A 102 7.15 -16.91 -24.97
N ALA A 103 7.60 -17.89 -25.74
CA ALA A 103 7.68 -19.27 -25.28
C ALA A 103 8.80 -19.43 -24.23
N TRP A 104 8.51 -20.13 -23.13
CA TRP A 104 9.44 -20.19 -21.98
C TRP A 104 10.74 -20.93 -22.29
N LYS A 105 10.69 -21.88 -23.24
CA LYS A 105 11.81 -22.71 -23.67
C LYS A 105 12.48 -22.20 -24.96
N SER A 106 12.01 -21.11 -25.56
CA SER A 106 12.57 -20.65 -26.85
C SER A 106 13.93 -19.98 -26.71
N GLN A 107 14.20 -19.33 -25.59
CA GLN A 107 15.44 -18.62 -25.31
C GLN A 107 15.85 -18.82 -23.84
N PRO A 108 17.16 -18.85 -23.52
CA PRO A 108 17.62 -18.88 -22.14
C PRO A 108 17.08 -17.67 -21.34
N PRO A 109 16.56 -17.84 -20.11
CA PRO A 109 15.90 -16.74 -19.39
C PRO A 109 16.81 -15.53 -19.13
N ARG A 110 18.14 -15.73 -19.02
CA ARG A 110 19.14 -14.65 -18.94
C ARG A 110 19.04 -13.62 -20.06
N THR A 111 18.65 -14.04 -21.27
CA THR A 111 18.55 -13.15 -22.45
C THR A 111 17.44 -12.11 -22.32
N LEU A 112 16.47 -12.31 -21.42
CA LEU A 112 15.33 -11.40 -21.22
C LEU A 112 15.75 -10.05 -20.61
N PHE A 113 16.92 -9.96 -19.99
CA PHE A 113 17.47 -8.68 -19.53
C PHE A 113 17.81 -7.72 -20.68
N GLU A 114 18.12 -8.26 -21.87
CA GLU A 114 18.57 -7.50 -23.04
C GLU A 114 17.55 -7.54 -24.19
N ALA A 115 16.56 -8.45 -24.14
CA ALA A 115 15.54 -8.58 -25.16
C ALA A 115 14.78 -7.25 -25.39
N PRO A 116 14.49 -6.84 -26.64
CA PRO A 116 13.68 -5.65 -26.86
C PRO A 116 12.26 -5.86 -26.30
N VAL A 117 11.63 -4.76 -25.87
CA VAL A 117 10.23 -4.73 -25.41
C VAL A 117 9.45 -3.75 -26.28
N HIS A 118 8.16 -4.00 -26.46
CA HIS A 118 7.27 -3.14 -27.24
C HIS A 118 5.91 -3.04 -26.57
N LYS A 119 5.24 -1.90 -26.75
CA LYS A 119 3.86 -1.69 -26.28
C LYS A 119 2.88 -2.25 -27.31
N THR A 120 1.92 -3.03 -26.85
CA THR A 120 0.81 -3.55 -27.66
C THR A 120 -0.52 -3.21 -27.01
N VAL A 121 -1.58 -3.07 -27.80
CA VAL A 121 -2.93 -2.89 -27.24
C VAL A 121 -3.36 -4.18 -26.55
N SER A 122 -3.72 -4.07 -25.28
CA SER A 122 -4.17 -5.22 -24.48
C SER A 122 -5.34 -5.93 -25.17
N PRO A 123 -5.41 -7.27 -25.15
CA PRO A 123 -6.43 -8.02 -25.90
C PRO A 123 -7.88 -7.61 -25.58
N ASP A 124 -8.15 -7.25 -24.34
CA ASP A 124 -9.46 -6.79 -23.84
C ASP A 124 -9.76 -5.32 -24.15
N CYS A 125 -8.77 -4.55 -24.61
CA CYS A 125 -8.88 -3.14 -24.92
C CYS A 125 -8.91 -2.83 -26.44
N GLN A 126 -8.97 -3.85 -27.29
CA GLN A 126 -9.01 -3.70 -28.76
C GLN A 126 -10.19 -2.83 -29.23
N ASP A 127 -11.39 -3.08 -28.71
CA ASP A 127 -12.61 -2.32 -29.04
C ASP A 127 -12.49 -0.86 -28.59
N LEU A 128 -11.86 -0.66 -27.44
CA LEU A 128 -11.62 0.64 -26.85
C LEU A 128 -10.63 1.46 -27.67
N SER A 129 -9.52 0.85 -28.08
CA SER A 129 -8.55 1.47 -29.00
C SER A 129 -9.21 1.86 -30.32
N ARG A 130 -10.07 0.99 -30.89
CA ARG A 130 -10.83 1.30 -32.11
C ARG A 130 -11.76 2.49 -31.93
N ALA A 131 -12.50 2.55 -30.82
CA ALA A 131 -13.37 3.69 -30.52
C ALA A 131 -12.57 5.01 -30.42
N LEU A 132 -11.47 5.02 -29.68
CA LEU A 132 -10.60 6.20 -29.54
C LEU A 132 -10.03 6.65 -30.89
N ARG A 133 -9.56 5.70 -31.72
CA ARG A 133 -9.04 5.96 -33.07
C ARG A 133 -10.12 6.51 -34.02
N GLN A 134 -11.40 6.20 -33.80
CA GLN A 134 -12.51 6.74 -34.58
C GLN A 134 -12.96 8.14 -34.11
N LEU A 135 -12.92 8.41 -32.80
CA LEU A 135 -13.37 9.67 -32.20
C LEU A 135 -12.32 10.78 -32.34
N ALA A 136 -11.03 10.46 -32.13
CA ALA A 136 -9.94 11.42 -32.14
C ALA A 136 -9.86 12.26 -33.44
N PRO A 137 -9.98 11.68 -34.65
CA PRO A 137 -9.96 12.44 -35.91
C PRO A 137 -11.16 13.37 -36.12
N GLN A 138 -12.14 13.38 -35.22
CA GLN A 138 -13.28 14.30 -35.29
C GLN A 138 -13.13 15.50 -34.35
N CYS A 139 -12.12 15.48 -33.48
CA CYS A 139 -11.92 16.46 -32.42
C CYS A 139 -10.80 17.44 -32.77
N GLN A 140 -10.76 18.56 -32.06
CA GLN A 140 -9.65 19.53 -32.11
C GLN A 140 -8.81 19.42 -30.84
N TRP A 141 -9.45 19.16 -29.70
CA TRP A 141 -8.79 19.06 -28.40
C TRP A 141 -8.97 17.66 -27.80
N LEU A 142 -8.00 17.24 -26.99
CA LEU A 142 -8.04 16.07 -26.13
C LEU A 142 -7.81 16.52 -24.68
N VAL A 143 -8.75 16.25 -23.79
CA VAL A 143 -8.62 16.49 -22.35
C VAL A 143 -8.57 15.14 -21.62
N LEU A 144 -7.49 14.93 -20.90
CA LEU A 144 -7.20 13.72 -20.15
C LEU A 144 -7.76 13.86 -18.73
N TRP A 145 -8.73 13.01 -18.38
CA TRP A 145 -9.45 12.97 -17.11
C TRP A 145 -9.14 11.68 -16.32
N LEU A 146 -7.90 11.22 -16.40
CA LEU A 146 -7.46 10.04 -15.67
C LEU A 146 -7.19 10.38 -14.20
N ASP A 147 -7.12 9.38 -13.32
CA ASP A 147 -6.87 9.64 -11.91
C ASP A 147 -5.49 10.33 -11.76
N CYS A 148 -5.33 11.22 -10.77
CA CYS A 148 -4.18 12.15 -10.72
C CYS A 148 -2.94 11.58 -9.98
N ASP A 149 -2.70 10.28 -10.12
CA ASP A 149 -1.50 9.59 -9.65
C ASP A 149 -0.54 9.25 -10.80
N ARG A 150 0.56 8.56 -10.49
CA ARG A 150 1.57 8.17 -11.49
C ARG A 150 0.99 7.20 -12.52
N GLU A 151 0.19 6.22 -12.08
CA GLU A 151 -0.44 5.24 -12.97
C GLU A 151 -1.43 5.91 -13.93
N GLY A 152 -2.30 6.80 -13.42
CA GLY A 152 -3.22 7.57 -14.24
C GLY A 152 -2.51 8.48 -15.24
N GLU A 153 -1.35 9.04 -14.91
CA GLU A 153 -0.54 9.78 -15.88
C GLU A 153 0.06 8.86 -16.95
N ALA A 154 0.53 7.65 -16.61
CA ALA A 154 1.01 6.69 -17.59
C ALA A 154 -0.10 6.28 -18.59
N ILE A 155 -1.29 5.97 -18.09
CA ILE A 155 -2.45 5.67 -18.92
C ILE A 155 -2.84 6.90 -19.77
N ALA A 156 -2.63 8.12 -19.26
CA ALA A 156 -2.90 9.35 -19.99
C ALA A 156 -2.02 9.46 -21.24
N PHE A 157 -0.75 9.06 -21.14
CA PHE A 157 0.16 8.99 -22.28
C PHE A 157 -0.20 7.86 -23.27
N GLU A 158 -0.69 6.72 -22.81
CA GLU A 158 -1.20 5.65 -23.71
C GLU A 158 -2.39 6.12 -24.56
N VAL A 159 -3.33 6.85 -23.93
CA VAL A 159 -4.46 7.48 -24.60
C VAL A 159 -3.98 8.56 -25.57
N LEU A 160 -3.07 9.43 -25.11
CA LEU A 160 -2.48 10.50 -25.92
C LEU A 160 -1.85 9.93 -27.18
N GLU A 161 -0.93 8.96 -27.06
CA GLU A 161 -0.25 8.32 -28.18
C GLU A 161 -1.27 7.74 -29.18
N THR A 162 -2.26 6.98 -28.68
CA THR A 162 -3.30 6.35 -29.51
C THR A 162 -4.13 7.39 -30.28
N CYS A 163 -4.59 8.43 -29.60
CA CYS A 163 -5.44 9.47 -30.20
C CYS A 163 -4.64 10.38 -31.15
N GLN A 164 -3.41 10.75 -30.77
CA GLN A 164 -2.56 11.64 -31.55
C GLN A 164 -2.09 10.96 -32.84
N GLN A 165 -1.75 9.67 -32.79
CA GLN A 165 -1.45 8.87 -33.97
C GLN A 165 -2.66 8.82 -34.92
N ALA A 166 -3.86 8.55 -34.39
CA ALA A 166 -5.08 8.47 -35.20
C ALA A 166 -5.47 9.82 -35.84
N ALA A 167 -5.29 10.92 -35.11
CA ALA A 167 -5.64 12.25 -35.58
C ALA A 167 -4.56 12.89 -36.48
N GLY A 168 -3.42 12.24 -36.72
CA GLY A 168 -2.32 12.78 -37.51
C GLY A 168 -1.58 13.94 -36.84
N GLY A 169 -1.43 13.91 -35.52
CA GLY A 169 -0.62 14.90 -34.78
C GLY A 169 -1.30 16.25 -34.53
N ARG A 170 -2.59 16.40 -34.83
CA ARG A 170 -3.28 17.70 -34.84
C ARG A 170 -4.06 18.06 -33.56
N LEU A 171 -4.17 17.16 -32.58
CA LEU A 171 -4.93 17.46 -31.37
C LEU A 171 -4.11 18.38 -30.45
N GLN A 172 -4.79 19.36 -29.86
CA GLN A 172 -4.27 20.08 -28.71
C GLN A 172 -4.60 19.28 -27.44
N VAL A 173 -3.57 18.89 -26.70
CA VAL A 173 -3.71 18.01 -25.55
C VAL A 173 -3.67 18.81 -24.25
N PHE A 174 -4.54 18.43 -23.32
CA PHE A 174 -4.66 19.02 -22.00
C PHE A 174 -4.87 17.92 -20.96
N ARG A 175 -4.47 18.19 -19.72
CA ARG A 175 -4.63 17.35 -18.55
C ARG A 175 -5.50 18.08 -17.51
N ALA A 176 -6.61 17.46 -17.13
CA ALA A 176 -7.46 17.93 -16.04
C ALA A 176 -6.89 17.43 -14.70
N VAL A 177 -6.83 18.29 -13.67
CA VAL A 177 -6.28 17.94 -12.34
C VAL A 177 -7.38 18.07 -11.29
N PHE A 178 -7.65 16.96 -10.60
CA PHE A 178 -8.73 16.83 -9.64
C PHE A 178 -8.37 15.81 -8.55
N SER A 179 -8.94 15.98 -7.36
CA SER A 179 -8.74 15.10 -6.22
C SER A 179 -10.04 14.54 -5.66
N ALA A 180 -11.18 14.97 -6.20
CA ALA A 180 -12.51 14.44 -5.89
C ALA A 180 -13.44 14.60 -7.10
N LEU A 181 -14.46 13.75 -7.20
CA LEU A 181 -15.47 13.83 -8.26
C LEU A 181 -16.68 14.67 -7.81
N THR A 182 -16.42 15.93 -7.47
CA THR A 182 -17.46 16.90 -7.11
C THR A 182 -17.60 17.98 -8.16
N GLN A 183 -18.75 18.65 -8.21
CA GLN A 183 -18.98 19.74 -9.17
C GLN A 183 -17.93 20.85 -9.05
N VAL A 184 -17.57 21.23 -7.81
CA VAL A 184 -16.57 22.27 -7.54
C VAL A 184 -15.20 21.87 -8.10
N ASP A 185 -14.78 20.63 -7.84
CA ASP A 185 -13.46 20.12 -8.23
C ASP A 185 -13.35 19.99 -9.76
N LEU A 186 -14.38 19.45 -10.41
CA LEU A 186 -14.41 19.25 -11.87
C LEU A 186 -14.48 20.57 -12.64
N VAL A 187 -15.26 21.54 -12.17
CA VAL A 187 -15.30 22.88 -12.79
C VAL A 187 -13.97 23.61 -12.60
N ARG A 188 -13.33 23.50 -11.43
CA ARG A 188 -11.97 24.01 -11.21
C ARG A 188 -11.00 23.39 -12.20
N ALA A 189 -11.03 22.05 -12.36
CA ALA A 189 -10.16 21.33 -13.29
C ALA A 189 -10.30 21.82 -14.75
N CYS A 190 -11.53 22.09 -15.21
CA CYS A 190 -11.78 22.70 -16.53
C CYS A 190 -11.15 24.09 -16.70
N ASN A 191 -11.08 24.88 -15.62
CA ASN A 191 -10.54 26.23 -15.65
C ASN A 191 -9.00 26.27 -15.49
N THR A 192 -8.40 25.22 -14.93
CA THR A 192 -6.96 25.14 -14.63
C THR A 192 -6.26 24.00 -15.39
N LEU A 193 -6.71 23.70 -16.62
CA LEU A 193 -6.09 22.68 -17.46
C LEU A 193 -4.59 22.93 -17.67
N ARG A 194 -3.79 21.86 -17.57
CA ARG A 194 -2.34 21.88 -17.78
C ARG A 194 -1.90 20.96 -18.91
N GLN A 195 -0.60 20.85 -19.16
CA GLN A 195 -0.03 19.80 -20.01
C GLN A 195 0.18 18.51 -19.19
N PRO A 196 0.05 17.32 -19.79
CA PRO A 196 0.40 16.08 -19.13
C PRO A 196 1.92 16.03 -18.83
N ASP A 197 2.31 15.42 -17.70
CA ASP A 197 3.70 15.34 -17.25
C ASP A 197 4.32 13.98 -17.60
N GLN A 198 5.16 13.99 -18.63
CA GLN A 198 5.81 12.79 -19.15
C GLN A 198 6.75 12.12 -18.14
N ARG A 199 7.26 12.86 -17.15
CA ARG A 199 8.16 12.31 -16.13
C ARG A 199 7.46 11.31 -15.23
N LEU A 200 6.20 11.58 -14.87
CA LEU A 200 5.40 10.66 -14.06
C LEU A 200 5.12 9.36 -14.84
N ALA A 201 4.77 9.47 -16.13
CA ALA A 201 4.59 8.31 -17.01
C ALA A 201 5.88 7.50 -17.17
N HIS A 202 7.02 8.15 -17.39
CA HIS A 202 8.32 7.48 -17.49
C HIS A 202 8.69 6.70 -16.23
N ALA A 203 8.34 7.17 -15.03
CA ALA A 203 8.58 6.45 -13.79
C ALA A 203 7.80 5.12 -13.75
N VAL A 204 6.53 5.12 -14.17
CA VAL A 204 5.70 3.90 -14.25
C VAL A 204 6.22 2.96 -15.33
N GLU A 205 6.53 3.47 -16.52
CA GLU A 205 7.06 2.64 -17.61
C GLU A 205 8.39 1.98 -17.24
N ALA A 206 9.27 2.71 -16.53
CA ALA A 206 10.51 2.18 -16.01
C ALA A 206 10.25 1.05 -15.00
N ARG A 207 9.30 1.24 -14.07
CA ARG A 207 8.85 0.23 -13.12
C ARG A 207 8.39 -1.04 -13.83
N GLN A 208 7.46 -0.87 -14.78
CA GLN A 208 6.87 -1.97 -15.53
C GLN A 208 7.95 -2.76 -16.27
N GLU A 209 8.90 -2.08 -16.93
CA GLU A 209 9.97 -2.74 -17.67
C GLU A 209 10.91 -3.54 -16.76
N VAL A 210 11.33 -2.97 -15.61
CA VAL A 210 12.14 -3.69 -14.62
C VAL A 210 11.39 -4.90 -14.07
N ASP A 211 10.12 -4.72 -13.67
CA ASP A 211 9.28 -5.78 -13.12
C ASP A 211 9.02 -6.90 -14.16
N LEU A 212 8.81 -6.56 -15.44
CA LEU A 212 8.66 -7.53 -16.53
C LEU A 212 9.95 -8.34 -16.74
N ARG A 213 11.09 -7.65 -16.91
CA ARG A 213 12.37 -8.30 -17.22
C ARG A 213 12.84 -9.19 -16.07
N ALA A 214 12.89 -8.62 -14.86
CA ALA A 214 13.30 -9.37 -13.68
C ALA A 214 12.29 -10.47 -13.36
N GLY A 215 10.99 -10.13 -13.33
CA GLY A 215 9.93 -11.09 -13.06
C GLY A 215 9.98 -12.28 -14.01
N ALA A 216 10.07 -12.04 -15.32
CA ALA A 216 10.12 -13.11 -16.32
C ALA A 216 11.41 -13.93 -16.22
N ALA A 217 12.58 -13.30 -16.10
CA ALA A 217 13.87 -14.02 -16.04
C ALA A 217 13.94 -14.96 -14.84
N PHE A 218 13.69 -14.46 -13.63
CA PHE A 218 13.74 -15.26 -12.40
C PHE A 218 12.61 -16.29 -12.35
N THR A 219 11.38 -15.92 -12.70
CA THR A 219 10.24 -16.85 -12.69
C THR A 219 10.47 -18.03 -13.64
N ARG A 220 10.89 -17.76 -14.88
CA ARG A 220 11.13 -18.83 -15.87
C ARG A 220 12.26 -19.74 -15.42
N TRP A 221 13.35 -19.16 -14.93
CA TRP A 221 14.48 -19.95 -14.43
C TRP A 221 14.08 -20.86 -13.27
N MET A 222 13.44 -20.31 -12.23
CA MET A 222 12.99 -21.07 -11.06
C MET A 222 12.01 -22.17 -11.45
N THR A 223 11.00 -21.81 -12.25
CA THR A 223 9.95 -22.75 -12.64
C THR A 223 10.49 -23.89 -13.50
N LEU A 224 11.27 -23.58 -14.54
CA LEU A 224 11.84 -24.60 -15.42
C LEU A 224 12.79 -25.54 -14.68
N ARG A 225 13.56 -25.02 -13.72
CA ARG A 225 14.48 -25.83 -12.90
C ARG A 225 13.73 -26.71 -11.92
N TYR A 226 12.85 -26.12 -11.11
CA TYR A 226 12.28 -26.81 -9.95
C TYR A 226 11.03 -27.62 -10.23
N GLN A 227 10.24 -27.31 -11.26
CA GLN A 227 9.14 -28.21 -11.65
C GLN A 227 9.65 -29.57 -12.12
N THR A 228 10.85 -29.62 -12.70
CA THR A 228 11.47 -30.89 -13.10
C THR A 228 12.08 -31.61 -11.90
N MET A 229 12.69 -30.86 -10.97
CA MET A 229 13.39 -31.43 -9.82
C MET A 229 12.45 -31.88 -8.68
N PHE A 230 11.35 -31.15 -8.47
CA PHE A 230 10.39 -31.40 -7.40
C PHE A 230 8.95 -31.44 -7.96
N PRO A 231 8.51 -32.57 -8.54
CA PRO A 231 7.17 -32.70 -9.12
C PRO A 231 6.03 -32.41 -8.13
N GLU A 232 6.27 -32.57 -6.82
CA GLU A 232 5.32 -32.26 -5.75
C GLU A 232 4.97 -30.76 -5.63
N LEU A 233 5.77 -29.87 -6.23
CA LEU A 233 5.43 -28.45 -6.34
C LEU A 233 4.27 -28.19 -7.33
N GLY A 234 3.92 -29.20 -8.13
CA GLY A 234 2.84 -29.13 -9.12
C GLY A 234 3.17 -28.24 -10.32
N GLU A 235 2.15 -27.99 -11.14
CA GLU A 235 2.29 -27.24 -12.40
C GLU A 235 2.26 -25.71 -12.23
N GLN A 236 1.99 -25.22 -11.01
CA GLN A 236 1.91 -23.79 -10.76
C GLN A 236 3.30 -23.13 -10.90
N PRO A 237 3.42 -22.03 -11.67
CA PRO A 237 4.70 -21.34 -11.82
C PRO A 237 5.23 -20.79 -10.51
N LEU A 238 6.54 -20.96 -10.29
CA LEU A 238 7.26 -20.36 -9.17
C LEU A 238 7.60 -18.91 -9.54
N SER A 239 6.69 -17.99 -9.20
CA SER A 239 6.82 -16.57 -9.52
C SER A 239 7.83 -15.85 -8.63
N TYR A 240 8.69 -15.05 -9.26
CA TYR A 240 9.49 -14.03 -8.61
C TYR A 240 8.97 -12.63 -8.97
N GLY A 241 9.04 -11.69 -8.03
CA GLY A 241 8.77 -10.29 -8.28
C GLY A 241 9.69 -9.41 -7.42
N PRO A 242 10.29 -8.34 -7.96
CA PRO A 242 11.28 -7.53 -7.23
C PRO A 242 10.78 -6.95 -5.91
N CYS A 243 9.49 -6.63 -5.78
CA CYS A 243 8.88 -6.20 -4.51
C CYS A 243 8.18 -7.34 -3.75
N GLN A 244 7.60 -8.30 -4.48
CA GLN A 244 6.94 -9.48 -3.90
C GLN A 244 7.91 -10.29 -3.02
N PHE A 245 9.15 -10.47 -3.47
CA PHE A 245 10.13 -11.31 -2.79
C PHE A 245 10.62 -10.72 -1.45
N PRO A 246 11.02 -9.44 -1.35
CA PRO A 246 11.34 -8.85 -0.04
C PRO A 246 10.12 -8.72 0.88
N THR A 247 8.91 -8.58 0.32
CA THR A 247 7.67 -8.62 1.11
C THR A 247 7.49 -9.99 1.79
N LEU A 248 7.73 -11.09 1.06
CA LEU A 248 7.78 -12.44 1.63
C LEU A 248 8.95 -12.59 2.63
N GLY A 249 10.08 -11.94 2.35
CA GLY A 249 11.25 -11.89 3.22
C GLY A 249 10.93 -11.45 4.65
N PHE A 250 10.11 -10.39 4.83
CA PHE A 250 9.67 -9.96 6.17
C PHE A 250 8.88 -11.03 6.92
N VAL A 251 7.99 -11.75 6.21
CA VAL A 251 7.16 -12.81 6.80
C VAL A 251 8.04 -13.99 7.24
N VAL A 252 8.93 -14.45 6.36
CA VAL A 252 9.85 -15.55 6.66
C VAL A 252 10.84 -15.17 7.77
N GLU A 253 11.38 -13.95 7.75
CA GLU A 253 12.27 -13.47 8.81
C GLU A 253 11.59 -13.46 10.19
N ARG A 254 10.33 -13.01 10.26
CA ARG A 254 9.56 -13.09 11.52
C ARG A 254 9.34 -14.53 11.94
N TYR A 255 8.95 -15.41 11.01
CA TYR A 255 8.71 -16.82 11.29
C TYR A 255 9.98 -17.51 11.82
N LEU A 256 11.12 -17.35 11.15
CA LEU A 256 12.38 -17.94 11.57
C LEU A 256 12.87 -17.38 12.91
N ARG A 257 12.63 -16.08 13.19
CA ARG A 257 12.92 -15.49 14.50
C ARG A 257 12.11 -16.15 15.62
N ILE A 258 10.87 -16.57 15.34
CA ILE A 258 10.03 -17.30 16.30
C ILE A 258 10.56 -18.72 16.49
N GLN A 259 10.84 -19.44 15.39
CA GLN A 259 11.33 -20.82 15.44
C GLN A 259 12.68 -20.94 16.15
N ARG A 260 13.55 -19.94 16.01
CA ARG A 260 14.89 -19.90 16.62
C ARG A 260 14.91 -19.24 18.00
N PHE A 261 13.76 -18.79 18.51
CA PHE A 261 13.69 -18.13 19.80
C PHE A 261 13.90 -19.14 20.93
N VAL A 262 14.85 -18.86 21.82
CA VAL A 262 15.08 -19.66 23.03
C VAL A 262 14.49 -18.89 24.21
N PRO A 263 13.40 -19.37 24.82
CA PRO A 263 12.77 -18.67 25.94
C PRO A 263 13.65 -18.70 27.20
N GLU A 264 13.93 -17.52 27.76
CA GLU A 264 14.74 -17.36 28.98
C GLU A 264 13.83 -17.10 30.20
N PRO A 265 13.99 -17.85 31.31
CA PRO A 265 13.26 -17.60 32.54
C PRO A 265 13.77 -16.30 33.19
N PHE A 266 12.85 -15.57 33.82
CA PHE A 266 13.14 -14.35 34.56
C PHE A 266 12.26 -14.26 35.80
N TRP A 267 12.74 -13.51 36.78
CA TRP A 267 12.06 -13.26 38.03
C TRP A 267 11.86 -11.77 38.27
N SER A 268 10.75 -11.43 38.92
CA SER A 268 10.39 -10.08 39.33
C SER A 268 9.75 -10.13 40.71
N ILE A 269 9.85 -9.04 41.45
CA ILE A 269 9.14 -8.87 42.71
C ILE A 269 7.87 -8.05 42.46
N ARG A 270 6.79 -8.35 43.18
CA ARG A 270 5.55 -7.58 43.18
C ARG A 270 5.12 -7.33 44.61
N ALA A 271 4.71 -6.10 44.90
CA ALA A 271 4.12 -5.72 46.17
C ALA A 271 2.64 -5.36 45.97
N GLU A 272 1.77 -5.78 46.89
CA GLU A 272 0.35 -5.41 46.91
C GLU A 272 -0.02 -4.81 48.26
N VAL A 273 -0.86 -3.78 48.22
CA VAL A 273 -1.44 -3.13 49.41
C VAL A 273 -2.94 -2.96 49.23
N GLN A 274 -3.67 -2.91 50.35
CA GLN A 274 -5.08 -2.51 50.36
C GLN A 274 -5.21 -1.04 50.72
N LYS A 275 -5.92 -0.27 49.89
CA LYS A 275 -6.15 1.15 50.14
C LYS A 275 -7.50 1.62 49.65
N SER A 276 -8.28 2.21 50.56
CA SER A 276 -9.62 2.72 50.28
C SER A 276 -10.53 1.68 49.60
N GLY A 277 -10.40 0.41 49.98
CA GLY A 277 -11.14 -0.71 49.39
C GLY A 277 -10.59 -1.24 48.06
N ASN A 278 -9.46 -0.72 47.57
CA ASN A 278 -8.82 -1.17 46.33
C ASN A 278 -7.53 -1.95 46.62
N THR A 279 -7.32 -3.05 45.90
CA THR A 279 -6.01 -3.71 45.81
C THR A 279 -5.12 -2.93 44.85
N VAL A 280 -4.06 -2.31 45.35
CA VAL A 280 -3.09 -1.59 44.51
C VAL A 280 -1.84 -2.44 44.36
N ARG A 281 -1.46 -2.71 43.11
CA ARG A 281 -0.28 -3.48 42.75
C ARG A 281 0.87 -2.56 42.35
N PHE A 282 2.02 -2.78 42.95
CA PHE A 282 3.26 -2.11 42.60
C PHE A 282 4.20 -3.08 41.89
N GLY A 283 4.72 -2.65 40.74
CA GLY A 283 5.75 -3.36 39.99
C GLY A 283 7.14 -2.96 40.45
N TRP A 284 8.07 -3.90 40.51
CA TRP A 284 9.44 -3.62 40.89
C TRP A 284 10.14 -2.66 39.92
N ARG A 285 10.83 -1.65 40.43
CA ARG A 285 11.48 -0.59 39.62
C ARG A 285 12.56 -1.17 38.70
N ARG A 286 13.24 -2.24 39.11
CA ARG A 286 14.23 -2.94 38.28
C ARG A 286 13.60 -3.72 37.13
N GLY A 287 12.27 -3.83 37.09
CA GLY A 287 11.54 -4.64 36.12
C GLY A 287 11.70 -6.11 36.42
N ARG A 288 12.63 -6.78 35.73
CA ARG A 288 12.88 -8.22 35.86
C ARG A 288 14.37 -8.52 35.76
N LEU A 289 14.83 -9.57 36.41
CA LEU A 289 16.20 -10.10 36.27
C LEU A 289 16.17 -11.57 35.84
N PHE A 290 17.25 -12.01 35.19
CA PHE A 290 17.41 -13.37 34.66
C PHE A 290 18.24 -14.28 35.58
N ASP A 291 18.59 -13.81 36.77
CA ASP A 291 19.29 -14.59 37.79
C ASP A 291 18.38 -14.80 39.00
N ARG A 292 18.01 -16.06 39.26
CA ARG A 292 17.09 -16.41 40.33
C ARG A 292 17.67 -16.11 41.72
N LEU A 293 18.96 -16.37 41.94
CA LEU A 293 19.58 -16.19 43.25
C LEU A 293 19.68 -14.70 43.59
N ALA A 294 20.03 -13.87 42.62
CA ALA A 294 20.05 -12.43 42.79
C ALA A 294 18.67 -11.87 43.17
N VAL A 295 17.60 -12.31 42.49
CA VAL A 295 16.24 -11.88 42.85
C VAL A 295 15.82 -12.43 44.19
N LEU A 296 16.17 -13.67 44.52
CA LEU A 296 15.87 -14.27 45.82
C LEU A 296 16.52 -13.48 46.96
N THR A 297 17.79 -13.09 46.84
CA THR A 297 18.47 -12.26 47.85
C THR A 297 17.77 -10.91 48.02
N LEU A 298 17.42 -10.24 46.92
CA LEU A 298 16.70 -8.95 46.97
C LEU A 298 15.28 -9.11 47.56
N TYR A 299 14.63 -10.24 47.28
CA TYR A 299 13.32 -10.58 47.83
C TYR A 299 13.38 -10.89 49.32
N GLU A 300 14.41 -11.58 49.81
CA GLU A 300 14.65 -11.80 51.24
C GLU A 300 14.82 -10.47 51.98
N MET A 301 15.59 -9.53 51.42
CA MET A 301 15.68 -8.17 51.96
C MET A 301 14.31 -7.48 52.03
N CYS A 302 13.45 -7.66 51.01
CA CYS A 302 12.09 -7.13 51.04
C CYS A 302 11.21 -7.80 52.10
N ILE A 303 11.36 -9.12 52.34
CA ILE A 303 10.64 -9.85 53.40
C ILE A 303 11.03 -9.32 54.78
N GLU A 304 12.35 -9.18 55.03
CA GLU A 304 12.85 -8.63 56.29
C GLU A 304 12.35 -7.19 56.51
N GLY A 305 12.34 -6.39 55.44
CA GLY A 305 11.79 -5.03 55.45
C GLY A 305 10.27 -4.94 55.55
N ALA A 306 9.53 -6.01 55.23
CA ALA A 306 8.07 -5.99 55.15
C ALA A 306 7.40 -5.67 56.51
N ALA A 307 8.05 -5.99 57.62
CA ALA A 307 7.58 -5.63 58.97
C ALA A 307 7.51 -4.11 59.19
N ALA A 308 8.35 -3.33 58.49
CA ALA A 308 8.30 -1.87 58.52
C ALA A 308 7.23 -1.28 57.58
N GLY A 309 6.58 -2.11 56.77
CA GLY A 309 5.60 -1.70 55.76
C GLY A 309 6.24 -1.17 54.47
N LEU A 310 5.37 -0.93 53.48
CA LEU A 310 5.72 -0.28 52.21
C LEU A 310 5.61 1.23 52.39
N ARG A 311 6.73 1.95 52.31
CA ARG A 311 6.78 3.41 52.48
C ARG A 311 6.70 4.10 51.14
N VAL A 312 5.72 4.98 50.95
CA VAL A 312 5.65 5.87 49.79
C VAL A 312 6.79 6.87 49.86
N THR A 313 7.65 6.86 48.85
CA THR A 313 8.82 7.75 48.77
C THR A 313 8.56 8.96 47.90
N ARG A 314 7.67 8.83 46.90
CA ARG A 314 7.32 9.93 45.99
C ARG A 314 5.92 9.76 45.42
N VAL A 315 5.18 10.86 45.33
CA VAL A 315 3.93 10.93 44.57
C VAL A 315 4.07 12.03 43.52
N SER A 316 3.99 11.66 42.25
CA SER A 316 4.12 12.61 41.15
C SER A 316 2.87 12.60 40.28
N GLU A 317 2.38 13.78 39.96
CA GLU A 317 1.25 13.97 39.07
C GLU A 317 1.70 14.82 37.87
N GLU A 318 1.51 14.28 36.67
CA GLU A 318 1.90 14.95 35.44
C GLU A 318 0.73 15.01 34.45
N PRO A 319 0.47 16.17 33.83
CA PRO A 319 -0.49 16.25 32.75
C PRO A 319 -0.03 15.36 31.59
N LYS A 320 -0.94 14.54 31.07
CA LYS A 320 -0.73 13.75 29.86
C LYS A 320 -1.75 14.13 28.80
N SER A 321 -1.28 14.18 27.56
CA SER A 321 -2.15 14.36 26.41
C SER A 321 -2.03 13.16 25.49
N ARG A 322 -3.17 12.76 24.94
CA ARG A 322 -3.21 11.84 23.81
C ARG A 322 -3.61 12.61 22.56
N TRP A 323 -2.61 12.80 21.71
CA TRP A 323 -2.79 13.58 20.49
C TRP A 323 -3.82 12.96 19.57
N ARG A 324 -4.59 13.83 18.93
CA ARG A 324 -5.46 13.47 17.81
C ARG A 324 -4.64 12.89 16.64
N PRO A 325 -5.26 12.04 15.81
CA PRO A 325 -4.56 11.43 14.68
C PRO A 325 -4.07 12.49 13.68
N LEU A 326 -3.03 12.14 12.92
CA LEU A 326 -2.65 12.87 11.73
C LEU A 326 -3.69 12.63 10.63
N PRO A 327 -3.84 13.55 9.65
CA PRO A 327 -4.66 13.32 8.47
C PRO A 327 -4.39 11.97 7.79
N LEU A 328 -5.45 11.36 7.29
CA LEU A 328 -5.44 9.98 6.83
C LEU A 328 -4.75 9.88 5.46
N ASN A 329 -3.70 9.07 5.36
CA ASN A 329 -3.09 8.67 4.09
C ASN A 329 -3.39 7.19 3.77
N THR A 330 -2.95 6.70 2.62
CA THR A 330 -3.25 5.32 2.17
C THR A 330 -2.67 4.25 3.08
N VAL A 331 -1.46 4.46 3.60
CA VAL A 331 -0.78 3.52 4.50
C VAL A 331 -1.57 3.38 5.81
N GLU A 332 -1.97 4.50 6.41
CA GLU A 332 -2.71 4.50 7.66
C GLU A 332 -4.15 3.96 7.47
N LEU A 333 -4.83 4.30 6.38
CA LEU A 333 -6.12 3.71 6.03
C LEU A 333 -6.02 2.18 5.93
N SER A 334 -4.99 1.66 5.26
CA SER A 334 -4.78 0.22 5.09
C SER A 334 -4.49 -0.48 6.43
N LYS A 335 -3.68 0.12 7.30
CA LYS A 335 -3.40 -0.39 8.65
C LYS A 335 -4.64 -0.39 9.54
N LEU A 336 -5.42 0.68 9.51
CA LEU A 336 -6.67 0.79 10.28
C LEU A 336 -7.71 -0.19 9.76
N ALA A 337 -7.83 -0.38 8.45
CA ALA A 337 -8.73 -1.39 7.88
C ALA A 337 -8.37 -2.81 8.34
N ALA A 338 -7.08 -3.18 8.29
CA ALA A 338 -6.62 -4.49 8.75
C ALA A 338 -6.84 -4.69 10.26
N SER A 339 -6.44 -3.71 11.08
CA SER A 339 -6.46 -3.85 12.54
C SER A 339 -7.82 -3.58 13.20
N LYS A 340 -8.63 -2.67 12.65
CA LYS A 340 -9.89 -2.20 13.25
C LYS A 340 -11.12 -2.73 12.53
N LEU A 341 -11.06 -2.86 11.20
CA LEU A 341 -12.17 -3.39 10.40
C LEU A 341 -12.00 -4.88 10.09
N ARG A 342 -10.87 -5.50 10.43
CA ARG A 342 -10.52 -6.88 10.04
C ARG A 342 -10.70 -7.11 8.53
N MET A 343 -10.37 -6.09 7.75
CA MET A 343 -10.52 -6.08 6.30
C MET A 343 -9.14 -6.14 5.65
N ALA A 344 -8.96 -7.02 4.67
CA ALA A 344 -7.69 -7.11 3.94
C ALA A 344 -7.37 -5.77 3.25
N PRO A 345 -6.11 -5.29 3.25
CA PRO A 345 -5.72 -4.02 2.65
C PRO A 345 -6.18 -3.86 1.20
N ALA A 346 -6.03 -4.90 0.38
CA ALA A 346 -6.46 -4.87 -1.02
C ALA A 346 -7.98 -4.68 -1.14
N ARG A 347 -8.77 -5.30 -0.25
CA ARG A 347 -10.22 -5.11 -0.22
C ARG A 347 -10.59 -3.70 0.22
N CYS A 348 -9.89 -3.15 1.22
CA CYS A 348 -10.07 -1.77 1.66
C CYS A 348 -9.83 -0.78 0.52
N MET A 349 -8.75 -0.95 -0.24
CA MET A 349 -8.43 -0.06 -1.37
C MET A 349 -9.48 -0.15 -2.48
N GLN A 350 -10.00 -1.34 -2.79
CA GLN A 350 -11.11 -1.49 -3.74
C GLN A 350 -12.38 -0.76 -3.29
N VAL A 351 -12.72 -0.84 -2.00
CA VAL A 351 -13.90 -0.16 -1.44
C VAL A 351 -13.69 1.36 -1.39
N ALA A 352 -12.52 1.83 -1.00
CA ALA A 352 -12.18 3.25 -0.99
C ALA A 352 -12.21 3.83 -2.41
N GLU A 353 -11.71 3.09 -3.39
CA GLU A 353 -11.79 3.44 -4.81
C GLU A 353 -13.24 3.58 -5.31
N ASP A 354 -14.14 2.65 -4.93
CA ASP A 354 -15.59 2.77 -5.23
C ASP A 354 -16.21 4.02 -4.57
N LEU A 355 -15.87 4.29 -3.31
CA LEU A 355 -16.37 5.48 -2.60
C LEU A 355 -15.91 6.79 -3.26
N TYR A 356 -14.66 6.85 -3.72
CA TYR A 356 -14.13 7.97 -4.49
C TYR A 356 -14.86 8.13 -5.83
N GLN A 357 -15.03 7.04 -6.59
CA GLN A 357 -15.72 7.06 -7.87
C GLN A 357 -17.20 7.46 -7.78
N ARG A 358 -17.82 7.26 -6.61
CA ARG A 358 -19.19 7.68 -6.29
C ARG A 358 -19.27 9.06 -5.63
N GLY A 359 -18.14 9.74 -5.45
CA GLY A 359 -18.05 11.11 -4.92
C GLY A 359 -18.33 11.22 -3.42
N PHE A 360 -17.94 10.22 -2.61
CA PHE A 360 -18.06 10.28 -1.15
C PHE A 360 -16.79 10.71 -0.44
N ILE A 361 -15.63 10.29 -0.94
CA ILE A 361 -14.31 10.62 -0.37
C ILE A 361 -13.39 11.20 -1.45
N SER A 362 -12.33 11.89 -1.00
CA SER A 362 -11.22 12.26 -1.87
C SER A 362 -10.46 11.02 -2.36
N TYR A 363 -9.61 11.23 -3.36
CA TYR A 363 -8.82 10.16 -3.98
C TYR A 363 -8.02 9.36 -2.93
N PRO A 364 -8.16 8.02 -2.87
CA PRO A 364 -7.69 7.24 -1.73
C PRO A 364 -6.23 6.76 -1.86
N ARG A 365 -5.54 7.07 -2.95
CA ARG A 365 -4.12 6.73 -3.19
C ARG A 365 -3.27 8.00 -3.06
N THR A 366 -2.89 8.33 -1.84
CA THR A 366 -2.10 9.51 -1.48
C THR A 366 -1.18 9.19 -0.31
N GLU A 367 0.03 9.75 -0.35
CA GLU A 367 0.99 9.69 0.75
C GLU A 367 0.84 10.90 1.70
N THR A 368 0.07 11.90 1.29
CA THR A 368 -0.10 13.18 1.99
C THR A 368 -0.82 13.01 3.32
N ASP A 369 -0.18 13.47 4.40
CA ASP A 369 -0.70 13.46 5.77
C ASP A 369 -0.84 14.87 6.36
N ARG A 370 -1.07 15.86 5.48
CA ARG A 370 -1.31 17.27 5.83
C ARG A 370 -2.30 17.94 4.89
N PHE A 371 -3.18 18.78 5.42
CA PHE A 371 -4.04 19.62 4.59
C PHE A 371 -3.31 20.88 4.14
N GLN A 372 -3.52 21.28 2.88
CA GLN A 372 -3.07 22.55 2.34
C GLN A 372 -3.97 23.69 2.81
N GLU A 373 -3.42 24.90 2.97
CA GLU A 373 -4.17 26.09 3.43
C GLU A 373 -5.32 26.49 2.50
N THR A 374 -5.25 26.10 1.23
CA THR A 374 -6.29 26.35 0.23
C THR A 374 -7.54 25.50 0.41
N ILE A 375 -7.51 24.47 1.27
CA ILE A 375 -8.64 23.59 1.53
C ILE A 375 -9.39 24.09 2.76
N ASP A 376 -10.67 24.40 2.58
CA ASP A 376 -11.55 24.74 3.70
C ASP A 376 -11.96 23.46 4.46
N VAL A 377 -11.12 23.08 5.41
CA VAL A 377 -11.32 21.91 6.27
C VAL A 377 -12.59 22.05 7.13
N MET A 378 -12.94 23.28 7.52
CA MET A 378 -14.13 23.52 8.33
C MET A 378 -15.40 23.25 7.52
N GLU A 379 -15.43 23.65 6.24
CA GLU A 379 -16.56 23.36 5.37
C GLU A 379 -16.73 21.85 5.13
N LEU A 380 -15.63 21.11 4.97
CA LEU A 380 -15.66 19.64 4.88
C LEU A 380 -16.25 18.99 6.14
N ALA A 381 -15.98 19.55 7.34
CA ALA A 381 -16.62 19.13 8.58
C ALA A 381 -18.11 19.52 8.64
N ARG A 382 -18.45 20.71 8.14
CA ARG A 382 -19.83 21.23 8.10
C ARG A 382 -20.75 20.36 7.23
N VAL A 383 -20.24 19.82 6.12
CA VAL A 383 -20.96 18.84 5.27
C VAL A 383 -21.44 17.62 6.07
N GLN A 384 -20.75 17.24 7.15
CA GLN A 384 -21.09 16.06 7.97
C GLN A 384 -22.15 16.32 9.05
N VAL A 385 -22.59 17.56 9.26
CA VAL A 385 -23.55 17.95 10.31
C VAL A 385 -24.93 17.30 10.16
N VAL A 386 -25.29 16.91 8.93
CA VAL A 386 -26.57 16.26 8.62
C VAL A 386 -26.60 14.78 8.98
N SER A 387 -25.46 14.17 9.32
CA SER A 387 -25.38 12.74 9.63
C SER A 387 -26.18 12.37 10.88
N SER A 388 -26.94 11.29 10.79
CA SER A 388 -27.63 10.70 11.95
C SER A 388 -26.69 10.12 13.02
N VAL A 389 -25.44 9.80 12.66
CA VAL A 389 -24.49 9.04 13.50
C VAL A 389 -23.49 9.94 14.22
N TRP A 390 -22.99 10.99 13.57
CA TRP A 390 -21.98 11.91 14.13
C TRP A 390 -22.34 13.39 13.93
N GLY A 391 -23.49 13.71 13.34
CA GLY A 391 -23.85 15.09 13.00
C GLY A 391 -23.89 16.03 14.20
N ALA A 392 -24.32 15.55 15.37
CA ALA A 392 -24.29 16.31 16.63
C ALA A 392 -22.85 16.70 17.03
N TYR A 393 -21.90 15.76 16.88
CA TYR A 393 -20.49 16.02 17.16
C TYR A 393 -19.89 17.00 16.14
N ALA A 394 -20.16 16.80 14.84
CA ALA A 394 -19.72 17.70 13.78
C ALA A 394 -20.27 19.13 13.97
N ARG A 395 -21.52 19.27 14.40
CA ARG A 395 -22.14 20.57 14.71
C ARG A 395 -21.45 21.27 15.87
N ASN A 396 -21.22 20.54 16.96
CA ASN A 396 -20.49 21.07 18.11
C ASN A 396 -19.06 21.46 17.74
N LEU A 397 -18.44 20.73 16.80
CA LEU A 397 -17.12 21.06 16.30
C LEU A 397 -17.13 22.41 15.54
N CYS A 398 -18.06 22.57 14.59
CA CYS A 398 -18.12 23.74 13.71
C CYS A 398 -18.65 24.99 14.41
N ASP A 399 -19.69 24.85 15.24
CA ASP A 399 -20.44 25.99 15.81
C ASP A 399 -20.18 26.16 17.31
N GLY A 400 -19.66 25.14 18.00
CA GLY A 400 -19.41 25.13 19.45
C GLY A 400 -17.98 25.54 19.86
N GLY A 401 -17.17 26.07 18.93
CA GLY A 401 -15.83 26.56 19.21
C GLY A 401 -14.80 25.47 19.55
N ARG A 402 -15.09 24.19 19.24
CA ARG A 402 -14.18 23.06 19.48
C ARG A 402 -13.30 22.72 18.27
N PHE A 403 -13.54 23.31 17.09
CA PHE A 403 -12.73 23.04 15.91
C PHE A 403 -11.26 23.38 16.15
N THR A 404 -10.39 22.44 15.79
CA THR A 404 -8.95 22.64 15.73
C THR A 404 -8.48 22.28 14.33
N HIS A 405 -7.58 23.07 13.77
CA HIS A 405 -6.99 22.69 12.50
C HIS A 405 -6.25 21.35 12.64
N PRO A 406 -6.37 20.42 11.68
CA PRO A 406 -5.62 19.19 11.69
C PRO A 406 -4.12 19.41 11.86
N ARG A 407 -3.47 18.51 12.59
CA ARG A 407 -2.01 18.50 12.74
C ARG A 407 -1.38 18.22 11.37
N ALA A 408 -0.27 18.88 11.07
CA ALA A 408 0.51 18.55 9.88
C ALA A 408 1.43 17.36 10.18
N GLY A 409 1.36 16.32 9.35
CA GLY A 409 2.41 15.32 9.27
C GLY A 409 3.61 15.79 8.44
N HIS A 410 4.44 14.85 8.00
CA HIS A 410 5.70 15.14 7.31
C HIS A 410 5.65 14.83 5.81
N ASN A 411 4.58 14.18 5.33
CA ASN A 411 4.48 13.64 3.99
C ASN A 411 3.51 14.48 3.14
N ASP A 412 3.91 14.78 1.90
CA ASP A 412 3.14 15.52 0.92
C ASP A 412 3.56 15.05 -0.48
N ASP A 413 2.63 14.44 -1.23
CA ASP A 413 2.86 14.00 -2.60
C ASP A 413 2.71 15.13 -3.63
N HIS A 414 2.30 16.33 -3.18
CA HIS A 414 2.02 17.52 -3.98
C HIS A 414 0.98 17.31 -5.11
N ALA A 415 0.20 16.23 -5.03
CA ALA A 415 -0.82 15.86 -6.01
C ALA A 415 -2.22 15.81 -5.37
N HIS A 416 -2.33 15.20 -4.20
CA HIS A 416 -3.58 14.94 -3.52
C HIS A 416 -3.57 15.40 -2.07
N PRO A 417 -4.69 15.92 -1.55
CA PRO A 417 -4.86 16.10 -0.11
C PRO A 417 -5.05 14.75 0.59
N PRO A 418 -4.98 14.71 1.93
CA PRO A 418 -5.28 13.52 2.71
C PRO A 418 -6.66 12.95 2.37
N ILE A 419 -6.87 11.66 2.64
CA ILE A 419 -8.15 10.98 2.44
C ILE A 419 -9.20 11.55 3.40
N HIS A 420 -10.25 12.17 2.87
CA HIS A 420 -11.27 12.86 3.65
C HIS A 420 -12.66 12.74 2.99
N PRO A 421 -13.76 12.89 3.76
CA PRO A 421 -15.09 12.85 3.19
C PRO A 421 -15.41 14.17 2.48
N VAL A 422 -15.95 14.08 1.26
CA VAL A 422 -16.39 15.24 0.46
C VAL A 422 -17.91 15.36 0.41
N ARG A 423 -18.63 14.32 0.82
CA ARG A 423 -20.09 14.26 0.91
C ARG A 423 -20.51 13.49 2.15
N CYS A 424 -21.64 13.85 2.75
CA CYS A 424 -22.26 13.03 3.80
C CYS A 424 -23.03 11.85 3.19
N ALA A 425 -23.01 10.71 3.87
CA ALA A 425 -23.77 9.52 3.51
C ALA A 425 -24.43 8.94 4.75
N GLU A 426 -25.50 8.16 4.54
CA GLU A 426 -26.15 7.39 5.59
C GLU A 426 -25.92 5.89 5.37
N GLN A 427 -26.04 5.09 6.44
CA GLN A 427 -25.80 3.65 6.38
C GLN A 427 -26.69 2.94 5.35
N MET A 428 -27.92 3.41 5.16
CA MET A 428 -28.87 2.88 4.18
C MET A 428 -28.41 3.12 2.72
N GLU A 429 -27.61 4.16 2.45
CA GLU A 429 -27.13 4.49 1.10
C GLU A 429 -25.91 3.65 0.69
N LEU A 430 -24.99 3.38 1.63
CA LEU A 430 -23.75 2.65 1.34
C LEU A 430 -23.84 1.16 1.67
N GLY A 431 -24.36 0.80 2.84
CA GLY A 431 -24.42 -0.57 3.36
C GLY A 431 -23.05 -1.27 3.52
N GLY A 432 -23.06 -2.42 4.19
CA GLY A 432 -21.96 -3.39 4.19
C GLY A 432 -20.54 -2.82 4.44
N GLU A 433 -19.58 -3.25 3.62
CA GLU A 433 -18.19 -2.83 3.71
C GLU A 433 -17.97 -1.36 3.32
N ALA A 434 -18.76 -0.84 2.36
CA ALA A 434 -18.68 0.54 1.91
C ALA A 434 -18.98 1.52 3.06
N TRP A 435 -20.03 1.25 3.83
CA TRP A 435 -20.34 2.04 5.03
C TRP A 435 -19.20 1.98 6.06
N ARG A 436 -18.63 0.80 6.32
CA ARG A 436 -17.59 0.62 7.34
C ARG A 436 -16.30 1.39 7.01
N VAL A 437 -15.89 1.39 5.75
CA VAL A 437 -14.72 2.16 5.28
C VAL A 437 -15.04 3.66 5.29
N PHE A 438 -16.22 4.06 4.81
CA PHE A 438 -16.64 5.46 4.84
C PHE A 438 -16.74 6.01 6.27
N GLU A 439 -17.36 5.28 7.20
CA GLU A 439 -17.45 5.66 8.61
C GLU A 439 -16.06 5.82 9.24
N LEU A 440 -15.12 4.92 8.95
CA LEU A 440 -13.73 5.05 9.40
C LEU A 440 -13.11 6.36 8.89
N VAL A 441 -13.23 6.65 7.59
CA VAL A 441 -12.70 7.89 6.98
C VAL A 441 -13.32 9.14 7.64
N VAL A 442 -14.65 9.18 7.79
CA VAL A 442 -15.33 10.34 8.37
C VAL A 442 -14.97 10.55 9.84
N ARG A 443 -15.02 9.49 10.66
CA ARG A 443 -14.67 9.59 12.08
C ARG A 443 -13.20 9.98 12.26
N HIS A 444 -12.31 9.45 11.42
CA HIS A 444 -10.90 9.83 11.43
C HIS A 444 -10.71 11.31 11.10
N PHE A 445 -11.39 11.80 10.06
CA PHE A 445 -11.36 13.20 9.68
C PHE A 445 -11.89 14.13 10.79
N LEU A 446 -13.04 13.81 11.39
CA LEU A 446 -13.60 14.57 12.52
C LEU A 446 -12.71 14.52 13.76
N ALA A 447 -12.01 13.41 13.99
CA ALA A 447 -11.01 13.28 15.05
C ALA A 447 -9.79 14.18 14.80
N CYS A 448 -9.30 14.26 13.55
CA CYS A 448 -8.21 15.17 13.17
C CYS A 448 -8.56 16.64 13.42
N CYS A 449 -9.82 16.99 13.26
CA CYS A 449 -10.34 18.34 13.46
C CYS A 449 -10.71 18.66 14.92
N SER A 450 -10.56 17.71 15.86
CA SER A 450 -10.99 17.84 17.26
C SER A 450 -9.83 18.07 18.21
N PRO A 451 -10.02 18.66 19.41
CA PRO A 451 -8.94 18.81 20.39
C PRO A 451 -8.34 17.46 20.82
N ASP A 452 -7.07 17.51 21.23
CA ASP A 452 -6.40 16.37 21.84
C ASP A 452 -7.11 15.94 23.13
N ALA A 453 -7.06 14.65 23.45
CA ALA A 453 -7.54 14.19 24.75
C ALA A 453 -6.54 14.61 25.84
N ARG A 454 -7.05 14.97 27.03
CA ARG A 454 -6.26 15.41 28.18
C ARG A 454 -6.56 14.56 29.40
N GLY A 455 -5.53 14.28 30.18
CA GLY A 455 -5.59 13.46 31.36
C GLY A 455 -4.48 13.81 32.33
N SER A 456 -4.52 13.20 33.50
CA SER A 456 -3.49 13.33 34.52
C SER A 456 -2.95 11.94 34.85
N ARG A 457 -1.63 11.76 34.79
CA ARG A 457 -0.97 10.51 35.19
C ARG A 457 -0.38 10.71 36.57
N THR A 458 -0.81 9.88 37.51
CA THR A 458 -0.22 9.81 38.85
C THR A 458 0.73 8.62 38.88
N GLU A 459 2.00 8.86 39.20
CA GLU A 459 3.00 7.80 39.44
C GLU A 459 3.44 7.86 40.90
N ILE A 460 3.43 6.70 41.54
CA ILE A 460 3.74 6.52 42.96
C ILE A 460 4.94 5.61 43.04
N GLU A 461 5.99 6.10 43.67
CA GLU A 461 7.16 5.30 44.03
C GLU A 461 7.09 4.97 45.52
N ALA A 462 7.42 3.73 45.85
CA ALA A 462 7.44 3.24 47.21
C ALA A 462 8.63 2.31 47.43
N GLU A 463 9.00 2.10 48.67
CA GLU A 463 10.18 1.34 49.06
C GLU A 463 9.86 0.34 50.17
N VAL A 464 10.46 -0.84 50.09
CA VAL A 464 10.48 -1.86 51.13
C VAL A 464 11.82 -2.60 51.06
N GLY A 465 12.49 -2.76 52.21
CA GLY A 465 13.74 -3.51 52.29
C GLY A 465 14.86 -2.98 51.41
N GLY A 466 14.91 -1.66 51.14
CA GLY A 466 15.88 -1.03 50.25
C GLY A 466 15.54 -1.11 48.75
N GLU A 467 14.52 -1.86 48.36
CA GLU A 467 14.10 -1.99 46.96
C GLU A 467 12.88 -1.12 46.64
N HIS A 468 12.85 -0.60 45.41
CA HIS A 468 11.86 0.37 44.97
C HIS A 468 10.81 -0.25 44.07
N PHE A 469 9.57 0.19 44.23
CA PHE A 469 8.41 -0.28 43.50
C PHE A 469 7.59 0.90 42.98
N VAL A 470 6.94 0.72 41.84
CA VAL A 470 6.19 1.77 41.14
C VAL A 470 4.82 1.27 40.74
N THR A 471 3.84 2.14 40.91
CA THR A 471 2.54 1.99 40.27
C THR A 471 2.15 3.31 39.62
N ALA A 472 1.35 3.25 38.57
CA ALA A 472 0.89 4.44 37.88
C ALA A 472 -0.58 4.29 37.48
N GLY A 473 -1.33 5.36 37.65
CA GLY A 473 -2.72 5.49 37.24
C GLY A 473 -2.90 6.64 36.29
N LEU A 474 -4.02 6.64 35.58
CA LEU A 474 -4.38 7.68 34.64
C LEU A 474 -5.84 8.09 34.85
N VAL A 475 -6.06 9.38 35.06
CA VAL A 475 -7.39 9.99 35.04
C VAL A 475 -7.59 10.73 33.72
N VAL A 476 -8.61 10.35 32.95
CA VAL A 476 -9.00 11.07 31.72
C VAL A 476 -9.88 12.25 32.11
N LEU A 477 -9.38 13.47 31.88
CA LEU A 477 -10.08 14.72 32.22
C LEU A 477 -10.97 15.18 31.06
N GLU A 478 -10.45 15.13 29.83
CA GLU A 478 -11.17 15.50 28.60
C GLU A 478 -10.93 14.43 27.53
N ARG A 479 -12.01 13.89 26.96
CA ARG A 479 -11.91 12.84 25.93
C ARG A 479 -11.52 13.38 24.55
N GLY A 480 -11.84 14.64 24.25
CA GLY A 480 -11.51 15.28 22.97
C GLY A 480 -11.94 14.41 21.78
N TRP A 481 -11.03 14.19 20.84
CA TRP A 481 -11.24 13.35 19.66
C TRP A 481 -11.71 11.91 19.94
N LEU A 482 -11.47 11.37 21.15
CA LEU A 482 -11.92 10.01 21.53
C LEU A 482 -13.44 9.90 21.71
N GLU A 483 -14.18 11.01 21.69
CA GLU A 483 -15.66 11.02 21.68
C GLU A 483 -16.22 10.53 20.34
N VAL A 484 -15.59 10.89 19.22
CA VAL A 484 -16.06 10.54 17.87
C VAL A 484 -15.36 9.30 17.29
N TYR A 485 -14.23 8.89 17.86
CA TYR A 485 -13.34 7.88 17.30
C TYR A 485 -13.27 6.59 18.14
N PRO A 486 -14.16 5.60 17.90
CA PRO A 486 -14.25 4.38 18.71
C PRO A 486 -13.10 3.40 18.49
N TYR A 487 -12.25 3.62 17.48
CA TYR A 487 -11.14 2.73 17.15
C TYR A 487 -9.92 2.88 18.06
N SER A 488 -10.00 3.83 19.01
CA SER A 488 -8.95 4.18 19.97
C SER A 488 -9.55 4.34 21.36
N ASN A 489 -8.99 3.63 22.35
CA ASN A 489 -9.44 3.68 23.74
C ASN A 489 -8.36 4.23 24.65
N TRP A 490 -8.74 5.15 25.54
CA TRP A 490 -7.88 5.64 26.63
C TRP A 490 -8.53 5.23 27.95
N VAL A 491 -7.94 4.25 28.61
CA VAL A 491 -8.51 3.62 29.80
C VAL A 491 -8.32 4.55 30.98
N ASN A 492 -9.43 4.87 31.66
CA ASN A 492 -9.42 5.58 32.92
C ASN A 492 -9.11 4.58 34.04
N ASP A 493 -7.97 4.74 34.70
CA ASP A 493 -7.43 3.85 35.72
C ASP A 493 -6.95 4.68 36.91
N PRO A 494 -7.88 5.26 37.70
CA PRO A 494 -7.54 6.12 38.82
C PRO A 494 -6.92 5.31 39.96
N LEU A 495 -5.86 5.84 40.56
CA LEU A 495 -5.33 5.33 41.83
C LEU A 495 -6.03 6.02 43.02
N PRO A 496 -6.15 5.35 44.18
CA PRO A 496 -6.52 6.03 45.41
C PRO A 496 -5.46 7.08 45.79
N ALA A 497 -5.80 8.05 46.64
CA ALA A 497 -4.88 9.14 47.00
C ALA A 497 -3.77 8.64 47.95
N PHE A 498 -2.50 8.87 47.61
CA PHE A 498 -1.33 8.57 48.47
C PHE A 498 -0.63 9.83 48.93
N ALA A 499 -0.07 9.79 50.14
CA ALA A 499 0.76 10.85 50.68
C ALA A 499 2.23 10.42 50.69
N GLU A 500 3.14 11.36 50.46
CA GLU A 500 4.58 11.09 50.65
C GLU A 500 4.87 10.74 52.11
N ASN A 501 5.78 9.79 52.31
CA ASN A 501 6.13 9.18 53.59
C ASN A 501 5.00 8.37 54.25
N GLU A 502 3.87 8.15 53.58
CA GLU A 502 2.84 7.22 54.04
C GLU A 502 3.39 5.80 54.10
N VAL A 503 3.10 5.07 55.17
CA VAL A 503 3.51 3.67 55.35
C VAL A 503 2.27 2.78 55.33
N LEU A 504 2.30 1.77 54.46
CA LEU A 504 1.17 0.86 54.22
C LEU A 504 1.56 -0.57 54.58
N VAL A 505 0.60 -1.32 55.13
CA VAL A 505 0.78 -2.75 55.38
C VAL A 505 0.68 -3.49 54.05
N LEU A 506 1.69 -4.29 53.73
CA LEU A 506 1.68 -5.19 52.58
C LEU A 506 0.63 -6.27 52.79
N THR A 507 -0.24 -6.46 51.80
CA THR A 507 -1.18 -7.58 51.77
C THR A 507 -0.62 -8.77 51.00
N ALA A 508 0.28 -8.53 50.06
CA ALA A 508 1.07 -9.57 49.41
C ALA A 508 2.44 -9.01 49.00
N LEU A 509 3.45 -9.86 49.06
CA LEU A 509 4.77 -9.62 48.52
C LEU A 509 5.20 -10.93 47.85
N GLU A 510 5.40 -10.90 46.54
CA GLU A 510 5.57 -12.11 45.75
C GLU A 510 6.80 -12.00 44.85
N MET A 511 7.63 -13.04 44.85
CA MET A 511 8.60 -13.27 43.78
C MET A 511 7.94 -14.11 42.69
N THR A 512 7.67 -13.51 41.54
CA THR A 512 7.05 -14.18 40.39
C THR A 512 8.11 -14.69 39.43
N GLU A 513 7.97 -15.95 39.00
CA GLU A 513 8.72 -16.52 37.89
C GLU A 513 7.92 -16.40 36.59
N SER A 514 8.58 -16.07 35.49
CA SER A 514 7.99 -15.97 34.16
C SER A 514 9.05 -16.27 33.11
N GLN A 515 8.63 -16.33 31.85
CA GLN A 515 9.54 -16.63 30.74
C GLN A 515 9.32 -15.66 29.59
N THR A 516 10.40 -15.25 28.92
CA THR A 516 10.31 -14.41 27.73
C THR A 516 9.53 -15.14 26.63
N GLN A 517 8.71 -14.40 25.89
CA GLN A 517 7.91 -14.95 24.80
C GLN A 517 8.47 -14.52 23.44
N PRO A 518 8.38 -15.37 22.40
CA PRO A 518 8.73 -14.97 21.05
C PRO A 518 7.82 -13.84 20.55
N PRO A 519 8.25 -13.03 19.57
CA PRO A 519 7.37 -12.07 18.94
C PRO A 519 6.22 -12.79 18.22
N PRO A 520 5.03 -12.19 18.08
CA PRO A 520 3.97 -12.80 17.30
C PRO A 520 4.29 -12.77 15.79
N LEU A 521 3.65 -13.63 15.02
CA LEU A 521 3.65 -13.54 13.55
C LEU A 521 3.14 -12.17 13.08
N LEU A 522 3.58 -11.74 11.89
CA LEU A 522 3.15 -10.45 11.33
C LEU A 522 1.66 -10.50 10.98
N SER A 523 0.90 -9.51 11.44
CA SER A 523 -0.37 -9.18 10.80
C SER A 523 -0.13 -8.42 9.48
N GLU A 524 -1.16 -8.24 8.65
CA GLU A 524 -1.06 -7.39 7.46
C GLU A 524 -0.72 -5.93 7.81
N ALA A 525 -1.21 -5.43 8.96
CA ALA A 525 -0.85 -4.09 9.44
C ALA A 525 0.64 -4.01 9.81
N ASP A 526 1.19 -5.05 10.44
CA ASP A 526 2.63 -5.12 10.77
C ASP A 526 3.47 -5.21 9.49
N LEU A 527 3.02 -5.95 8.47
CA LEU A 527 3.71 -6.08 7.19
C LEU A 527 3.69 -4.76 6.40
N ILE A 528 2.56 -4.05 6.35
CA ILE A 528 2.49 -2.70 5.77
C ILE A 528 3.48 -1.78 6.48
N ALA A 529 3.50 -1.77 7.82
CA ALA A 529 4.42 -0.94 8.58
C ALA A 529 5.90 -1.31 8.34
N ALA A 530 6.20 -2.58 8.09
CA ALA A 530 7.54 -3.03 7.73
C ALA A 530 7.94 -2.59 6.31
N MET A 531 7.03 -2.69 5.34
CA MET A 531 7.25 -2.25 3.96
C MET A 531 7.48 -0.72 3.90
N ASP A 532 6.62 0.05 4.55
CA ASP A 532 6.69 1.50 4.67
C ASP A 532 8.02 1.97 5.27
N ARG A 533 8.40 1.43 6.44
CA ARG A 533 9.67 1.75 7.10
C ARG A 533 10.91 1.46 6.23
N ASN A 534 10.81 0.49 5.33
CA ASN A 534 11.91 0.10 4.46
C ASN A 534 11.80 0.71 3.04
N GLY A 535 10.80 1.54 2.78
CA GLY A 535 10.62 2.24 1.50
C GLY A 535 10.38 1.31 0.31
N ILE A 536 9.58 0.25 0.49
CA ILE A 536 9.16 -0.62 -0.62
C ILE A 536 7.63 -0.64 -0.76
N GLY A 537 7.13 -0.74 -1.98
CA GLY A 537 5.68 -0.69 -2.25
C GLY A 537 5.09 0.72 -2.08
N THR A 538 5.89 1.76 -2.37
CA THR A 538 5.46 3.16 -2.42
C THR A 538 4.40 3.39 -3.50
N ASP A 539 3.87 4.62 -3.61
CA ASP A 539 2.79 4.95 -4.54
C ASP A 539 1.54 4.08 -4.32
N ALA A 540 1.21 3.83 -3.06
CA ALA A 540 0.06 3.02 -2.66
C ALA A 540 0.07 1.55 -3.16
N THR A 541 1.21 0.95 -3.52
CA THR A 541 1.25 -0.41 -4.10
C THR A 541 1.41 -1.57 -3.09
N MET A 542 1.64 -1.28 -1.80
CA MET A 542 1.87 -2.32 -0.77
C MET A 542 0.80 -3.41 -0.73
N HIS A 543 -0.47 -3.02 -0.85
CA HIS A 543 -1.60 -3.95 -0.78
C HIS A 543 -1.59 -5.00 -1.90
N GLU A 544 -1.12 -4.64 -3.08
CA GLU A 544 -1.00 -5.54 -4.24
C GLU A 544 0.08 -6.59 -4.01
N HIS A 545 1.24 -6.18 -3.46
CA HIS A 545 2.35 -7.09 -3.17
C HIS A 545 2.00 -8.08 -2.05
N ILE A 546 1.32 -7.61 -0.99
CA ILE A 546 0.80 -8.46 0.10
C ILE A 546 -0.23 -9.45 -0.42
N GLN A 547 -1.13 -9.03 -1.32
CA GLN A 547 -2.07 -9.94 -1.95
C GLN A 547 -1.36 -10.96 -2.83
N LYS A 548 -0.33 -10.56 -3.59
CA LYS A 548 0.40 -11.42 -4.52
C LYS A 548 1.10 -12.59 -3.82
N ILE A 549 1.74 -12.37 -2.68
CA ILE A 549 2.36 -13.47 -1.90
C ILE A 549 1.33 -14.47 -1.37
N GLN A 550 0.10 -14.01 -1.08
CA GLN A 550 -1.00 -14.86 -0.64
C GLN A 550 -1.61 -15.65 -1.82
N THR A 551 -1.89 -14.99 -2.95
CA THR A 551 -2.40 -15.64 -4.17
C THR A 551 -1.43 -16.70 -4.68
N ARG A 552 -0.12 -16.48 -4.55
CA ARG A 552 0.94 -17.43 -4.91
C ARG A 552 1.20 -18.51 -3.85
N LYS A 553 0.46 -18.50 -2.74
CA LYS A 553 0.57 -19.45 -1.63
C LYS A 553 1.98 -19.52 -1.02
N TYR A 554 2.70 -18.40 -1.02
CA TYR A 554 3.99 -18.28 -0.33
C TYR A 554 3.83 -17.93 1.14
N ALA A 555 2.76 -17.22 1.48
CA ALA A 555 2.33 -16.99 2.85
C ALA A 555 0.81 -17.04 2.93
N MET A 556 0.28 -17.55 4.03
CA MET A 556 -1.16 -17.68 4.27
C MET A 556 -1.51 -17.08 5.63
N LYS A 557 -2.76 -16.65 5.79
CA LYS A 557 -3.27 -16.27 7.10
C LYS A 557 -3.61 -17.52 7.90
N ASN A 558 -3.15 -17.58 9.14
CA ASN A 558 -3.61 -18.55 10.12
C ASN A 558 -4.98 -18.15 10.71
N ASP A 559 -5.50 -18.94 11.63
CA ASP A 559 -6.82 -18.72 12.28
C ASP A 559 -6.90 -17.39 13.05
N GLU A 560 -5.76 -16.87 13.51
CA GLU A 560 -5.66 -15.56 14.17
C GLU A 560 -5.55 -14.39 13.18
N GLY A 561 -5.57 -14.65 11.87
CA GLY A 561 -5.40 -13.65 10.82
C GLY A 561 -3.96 -13.15 10.64
N ARG A 562 -2.97 -13.86 11.17
CA ARG A 562 -1.53 -13.54 11.03
C ARG A 562 -0.90 -14.32 9.88
N LEU A 563 0.11 -13.74 9.26
CA LEU A 563 0.81 -14.29 8.10
C LEU A 563 1.84 -15.32 8.54
N GLU A 564 1.67 -16.54 8.06
CA GLU A 564 2.60 -17.65 8.20
C GLU A 564 3.14 -18.05 6.81
N PRO A 565 4.47 -18.19 6.63
CA PRO A 565 5.03 -18.60 5.35
C PRO A 565 4.74 -20.09 5.11
N SER A 566 4.50 -20.46 3.85
CA SER A 566 4.40 -21.86 3.47
C SER A 566 5.78 -22.51 3.42
N ARG A 567 5.84 -23.85 3.40
CA ARG A 567 7.09 -24.61 3.21
C ARG A 567 7.87 -24.11 1.98
N LEU A 568 7.16 -23.83 0.88
CA LEU A 568 7.74 -23.26 -0.33
C LEU A 568 8.24 -21.83 -0.13
N GLY A 569 7.44 -20.96 0.50
CA GLY A 569 7.85 -19.58 0.77
C GLY A 569 9.12 -19.51 1.63
N THR A 570 9.19 -20.31 2.69
CA THR A 570 10.36 -20.45 3.56
C THR A 570 11.56 -20.98 2.79
N ALA A 571 11.41 -22.08 2.04
CA ALA A 571 12.49 -22.69 1.28
C ALA A 571 13.10 -21.74 0.22
N LEU A 572 12.25 -20.98 -0.47
CA LEU A 572 12.70 -19.96 -1.42
C LEU A 572 13.52 -18.88 -0.70
N VAL A 573 12.98 -18.25 0.35
CA VAL A 573 13.69 -17.16 1.03
C VAL A 573 15.01 -17.65 1.66
N GLU A 574 15.00 -18.77 2.40
CA GLU A 574 16.22 -19.32 3.01
C GLU A 574 17.26 -19.71 1.95
N GLY A 575 16.80 -20.28 0.84
CA GLY A 575 17.66 -20.59 -0.29
C GLY A 575 18.37 -19.34 -0.82
N TYR A 576 17.62 -18.29 -1.12
CA TYR A 576 18.18 -17.02 -1.60
C TYR A 576 19.11 -16.32 -0.58
N GLN A 577 18.81 -16.40 0.71
CA GLN A 577 19.64 -15.82 1.78
C GLN A 577 21.02 -16.46 1.88
N ARG A 578 21.13 -17.77 1.64
CA ARG A 578 22.43 -18.45 1.66
C ARG A 578 23.38 -17.92 0.59
N PHE A 579 22.88 -17.46 -0.57
CA PHE A 579 23.71 -16.84 -1.62
C PHE A 579 24.12 -15.40 -1.30
N ALA A 580 23.26 -14.68 -0.59
CA ALA A 580 23.51 -13.29 -0.27
C ALA A 580 24.78 -13.09 0.58
N ALA A 581 25.11 -14.07 1.43
CA ALA A 581 26.30 -14.06 2.27
C ALA A 581 27.61 -14.11 1.46
N GLU A 582 27.59 -14.68 0.26
CA GLU A 582 28.79 -14.82 -0.59
C GLU A 582 29.01 -13.60 -1.50
N GLU A 583 27.93 -12.96 -1.96
CA GLU A 583 27.97 -11.91 -3.00
C GLU A 583 27.55 -10.52 -2.51
N GLY A 584 27.14 -10.38 -1.25
CA GLY A 584 26.78 -9.10 -0.62
C GLY A 584 25.44 -8.49 -1.09
N LEU A 585 24.58 -9.26 -1.78
CA LEU A 585 23.30 -8.82 -2.31
C LEU A 585 22.18 -9.82 -1.99
N ASP A 586 21.34 -9.51 -1.00
CA ASP A 586 20.19 -10.32 -0.59
C ASP A 586 18.90 -9.84 -1.26
N LEU A 587 18.35 -10.64 -2.20
CA LEU A 587 17.08 -10.33 -2.85
C LEU A 587 15.88 -10.41 -1.91
N SER A 588 15.99 -11.16 -0.80
CA SER A 588 14.94 -11.21 0.23
C SER A 588 14.92 -9.96 1.11
N LYS A 589 15.95 -9.11 1.03
CA LYS A 589 16.02 -7.84 1.76
C LYS A 589 15.51 -6.69 0.88
N PRO A 590 14.87 -5.67 1.50
CA PRO A 590 14.20 -4.61 0.76
C PRO A 590 15.15 -3.62 0.08
N ALA A 591 16.44 -3.63 0.40
CA ALA A 591 17.38 -2.56 0.03
C ALA A 591 17.48 -2.31 -1.49
N LEU A 592 17.54 -3.37 -2.30
CA LEU A 592 17.59 -3.25 -3.76
C LEU A 592 16.30 -2.61 -4.30
N ARG A 593 15.13 -3.10 -3.85
CA ARG A 593 13.83 -2.57 -4.27
C ARG A 593 13.66 -1.13 -3.80
N ALA A 594 14.02 -0.81 -2.56
CA ALA A 594 13.92 0.55 -2.03
C ALA A 594 14.77 1.55 -2.82
N ARG A 595 15.93 1.12 -3.34
CA ARG A 595 16.73 1.94 -4.27
C ARG A 595 16.01 2.15 -5.60
N MET A 596 15.34 1.13 -6.12
CA MET A 596 14.52 1.28 -7.33
C MET A 596 13.34 2.23 -7.11
N GLU A 597 12.62 2.12 -5.99
CA GLU A 597 11.50 3.03 -5.65
C GLU A 597 11.97 4.50 -5.56
N ARG A 598 13.13 4.75 -4.94
CA ARG A 598 13.73 6.09 -4.92
C ARG A 598 14.09 6.59 -6.33
N GLY A 599 14.72 5.75 -7.16
CA GLY A 599 15.03 6.13 -8.53
C GLY A 599 13.79 6.46 -9.37
N MET A 600 12.67 5.75 -9.15
CA MET A 600 11.39 6.08 -9.81
C MET A 600 10.82 7.42 -9.32
N ALA A 601 10.96 7.73 -8.03
CA ALA A 601 10.61 9.05 -7.50
C ALA A 601 11.51 10.17 -8.07
N GLU A 602 12.81 9.90 -8.26
CA GLU A 602 13.75 10.83 -8.90
C GLU A 602 13.39 11.07 -10.38
N ILE A 603 12.97 10.03 -11.12
CA ILE A 603 12.43 10.20 -12.48
C ILE A 603 11.20 11.10 -12.45
N ALA A 604 10.25 10.84 -11.55
CA ALA A 604 9.03 11.62 -11.41
C ALA A 604 9.30 13.11 -11.12
N ARG A 605 10.36 13.42 -10.35
CA ARG A 605 10.82 14.81 -10.10
C ARG A 605 11.67 15.41 -11.21
N GLY A 606 12.16 14.59 -12.14
CA GLY A 606 13.08 15.00 -13.22
C GLY A 606 14.55 15.11 -12.78
N GLU A 607 14.91 14.46 -11.68
CA GLU A 607 16.26 14.39 -11.12
C GLU A 607 17.09 13.25 -11.73
N MET A 608 16.43 12.26 -12.33
CA MET A 608 17.06 11.11 -12.99
C MET A 608 16.39 10.84 -14.35
N GLN A 609 17.18 10.43 -15.34
CA GLN A 609 16.64 10.01 -16.65
C GLN A 609 16.20 8.54 -16.63
N ARG A 610 15.14 8.22 -17.38
CA ARG A 610 14.57 6.85 -17.48
C ARG A 610 15.62 5.83 -17.93
N GLU A 611 16.42 6.17 -18.94
CA GLU A 611 17.42 5.27 -19.52
C GLU A 611 18.55 4.96 -18.53
N GLN A 612 18.97 5.98 -17.76
CA GLN A 612 19.96 5.81 -16.70
C GLN A 612 19.44 4.87 -15.62
N PHE A 613 18.21 5.10 -15.15
CA PHE A 613 17.57 4.24 -14.16
C PHE A 613 17.48 2.78 -14.63
N LEU A 614 17.01 2.56 -15.86
CA LEU A 614 16.88 1.22 -16.42
C LEU A 614 18.23 0.50 -16.48
N ALA A 615 19.28 1.19 -16.94
CA ALA A 615 20.63 0.63 -16.98
C ALA A 615 21.13 0.19 -15.59
N GLU A 616 20.97 1.05 -14.58
CA GLU A 616 21.40 0.76 -13.21
C GLU A 616 20.58 -0.37 -12.56
N ALA A 617 19.25 -0.30 -12.67
CA ALA A 617 18.33 -1.27 -12.07
C ALA A 617 18.46 -2.66 -12.72
N LEU A 618 18.52 -2.74 -14.05
CA LEU A 618 18.66 -4.00 -14.77
C LEU A 618 20.06 -4.60 -14.56
N SER A 619 21.12 -3.79 -14.56
CA SER A 619 22.48 -4.27 -14.27
C SER A 619 22.56 -4.87 -12.86
N ALA A 620 22.03 -4.18 -11.84
CA ALA A 620 22.00 -4.70 -10.48
C ALA A 620 21.22 -6.03 -10.38
N THR A 621 20.07 -6.10 -11.05
CA THR A 621 19.19 -7.28 -11.02
C THR A 621 19.79 -8.46 -11.80
N GLN A 622 20.43 -8.19 -12.93
CA GLN A 622 21.13 -9.21 -13.74
C GLN A 622 22.32 -9.79 -12.99
N ARG A 623 23.07 -8.99 -12.20
CA ARG A 623 24.13 -9.51 -11.31
C ARG A 623 23.57 -10.50 -10.30
N CYS A 624 22.44 -10.17 -9.65
CA CYS A 624 21.78 -11.09 -8.74
C CYS A 624 21.31 -12.37 -9.45
N TYR A 625 20.83 -12.26 -10.68
CA TYR A 625 20.42 -13.41 -11.49
C TYR A 625 21.61 -14.32 -11.84
N VAL A 626 22.75 -13.76 -12.26
CA VAL A 626 23.95 -14.54 -12.57
C VAL A 626 24.51 -15.24 -11.33
N ALA A 627 24.50 -14.56 -10.17
CA ALA A 627 24.88 -15.16 -8.90
C ALA A 627 23.96 -16.35 -8.54
N LEU A 628 22.65 -16.19 -8.75
CA LEU A 628 21.67 -17.26 -8.58
C LEU A 628 21.96 -18.46 -9.49
N GLU A 629 22.23 -18.23 -10.79
CA GLU A 629 22.56 -19.31 -11.73
C GLU A 629 23.82 -20.07 -11.31
N ARG A 630 24.87 -19.35 -10.92
CA ARG A 630 26.14 -19.95 -10.49
C ARG A 630 25.99 -20.78 -9.23
N ASN A 631 25.15 -20.34 -8.30
CA ASN A 631 24.96 -20.98 -6.99
C ASN A 631 23.72 -21.89 -6.92
N ALA A 632 23.11 -22.21 -8.06
CA ALA A 632 21.92 -23.04 -8.16
C ALA A 632 21.99 -24.38 -7.38
N PRO A 633 23.11 -25.13 -7.37
CA PRO A 633 23.19 -26.38 -6.61
C PRO A 633 22.92 -26.22 -5.10
N ALA A 634 23.32 -25.09 -4.51
CA ALA A 634 23.04 -24.81 -3.10
C ALA A 634 21.57 -24.43 -2.87
N LEU A 635 20.89 -23.85 -3.87
CA LEU A 635 19.45 -23.62 -3.83
C LEU A 635 18.69 -24.95 -3.90
N ASP A 636 19.14 -25.83 -4.78
CA ASP A 636 18.59 -27.17 -4.93
C ASP A 636 18.71 -27.96 -3.62
N ALA A 637 19.83 -27.86 -2.92
CA ALA A 637 20.02 -28.48 -1.61
C ALA A 637 19.10 -27.86 -0.53
N ALA A 638 18.91 -26.54 -0.53
CA ALA A 638 18.00 -25.86 0.39
C ALA A 638 16.54 -26.26 0.15
N LEU A 639 16.07 -26.24 -1.10
CA LEU A 639 14.74 -26.77 -1.43
C LEU A 639 14.65 -28.27 -1.14
N GLY A 640 15.70 -29.04 -1.40
CA GLY A 640 15.77 -30.47 -1.07
C GLY A 640 15.53 -30.74 0.43
N GLN A 641 16.09 -29.94 1.34
CA GLN A 641 15.79 -30.07 2.78
C GLN A 641 14.29 -29.90 3.08
N HIS A 642 13.62 -29.05 2.29
CA HIS A 642 12.20 -28.73 2.37
C HIS A 642 11.31 -29.55 1.43
N PHE A 643 11.80 -30.45 0.58
CA PHE A 643 10.94 -31.21 -0.37
C PHE A 643 11.46 -32.64 -0.63
N ALA A 644 12.55 -33.06 0.01
CA ALA A 644 13.02 -34.44 -0.04
C ALA A 644 12.05 -35.37 0.72
N GLY A 645 11.63 -36.43 0.02
CA GLY A 645 10.86 -37.52 0.60
C GLY A 645 11.61 -38.20 1.76
N PRO A 646 10.92 -38.98 2.62
CA PRO A 646 11.54 -39.64 3.78
C PRO A 646 12.78 -40.48 3.44
N ALA A 647 12.83 -41.06 2.23
CA ALA A 647 13.93 -41.90 1.76
C ALA A 647 15.24 -41.14 1.47
N GLU A 648 15.18 -39.84 1.15
CA GLU A 648 16.37 -39.03 0.86
C GLU A 648 16.93 -38.34 2.12
N ARG A 649 16.08 -38.02 3.10
CA ARG A 649 16.53 -37.48 4.40
C ARG A 649 17.48 -38.44 5.14
N GLY A 650 17.28 -39.75 5.00
CA GLY A 650 18.20 -40.77 5.53
C GLY A 650 19.53 -40.86 4.78
N ARG A 651 19.58 -40.46 3.50
CA ARG A 651 20.81 -40.45 2.68
C ARG A 651 21.64 -39.16 2.84
N ALA A 652 21.03 -38.07 3.28
CA ALA A 652 21.71 -36.79 3.55
C ALA A 652 22.40 -36.73 4.92
N ALA A 653 22.13 -37.68 5.82
CA ALA A 653 22.86 -37.81 7.08
C ALA A 653 24.31 -38.25 6.82
N ALA A 654 25.27 -37.60 7.49
CA ALA A 654 26.69 -37.93 7.38
C ALA A 654 26.91 -39.40 7.79
N LEU A 655 27.67 -40.11 6.98
CA LEU A 655 28.05 -41.49 7.27
C LEU A 655 28.95 -41.51 8.51
N ALA A 656 28.43 -42.02 9.62
CA ALA A 656 29.19 -42.19 10.85
C ALA A 656 30.09 -43.43 10.76
N GLN A 657 29.54 -44.53 10.24
CA GLN A 657 30.27 -45.78 10.08
C GLN A 657 29.64 -46.66 8.98
N PRO A 658 30.38 -47.03 7.92
CA PRO A 658 29.90 -47.99 6.94
C PRO A 658 29.83 -49.41 7.53
N GLY A 659 28.85 -50.20 7.10
CA GLY A 659 28.71 -51.61 7.49
C GLY A 659 28.61 -51.83 9.00
N PHE A 660 27.90 -50.95 9.69
CA PHE A 660 27.67 -51.01 11.12
C PHE A 660 26.94 -52.29 11.58
N SER A 661 25.98 -52.77 10.79
CA SER A 661 25.25 -53.99 11.15
C SER A 661 24.74 -54.76 9.94
N ALA A 662 24.56 -56.07 10.07
CA ALA A 662 23.96 -56.88 9.02
C ALA A 662 22.43 -56.82 9.10
N CYS A 663 21.78 -56.54 7.97
CA CYS A 663 20.35 -56.69 7.80
C CYS A 663 19.99 -58.18 7.73
N ARG A 664 18.75 -58.54 8.10
CA ARG A 664 18.23 -59.91 7.98
C ARG A 664 18.25 -60.46 6.54
N CYS A 665 18.34 -59.59 5.53
CA CYS A 665 18.48 -59.99 4.12
C CYS A 665 19.95 -60.20 3.68
N GLY A 666 20.92 -60.08 4.59
CA GLY A 666 22.36 -60.27 4.30
C GLY A 666 23.09 -59.02 3.80
N ALA A 667 22.38 -57.90 3.59
CA ALA A 667 23.01 -56.63 3.24
C ALA A 667 23.61 -55.92 4.46
N MET A 668 24.78 -55.30 4.30
CA MET A 668 25.39 -54.47 5.35
C MET A 668 24.71 -53.09 5.40
N LEU A 669 24.35 -52.66 6.61
CA LEU A 669 23.71 -51.38 6.91
C LEU A 669 24.73 -50.41 7.49
N ASP A 670 24.72 -49.18 6.99
CA ASP A 670 25.56 -48.09 7.46
C ASP A 670 24.92 -47.35 8.64
N LEU A 671 25.73 -46.92 9.61
CA LEU A 671 25.32 -45.98 10.66
C LEU A 671 25.51 -44.55 10.16
N ARG A 672 24.48 -43.72 10.26
CA ARG A 672 24.49 -42.31 9.86
C ARG A 672 24.01 -41.42 11.00
N CYS A 673 24.66 -40.27 11.19
CA CYS A 673 24.34 -39.35 12.28
C CYS A 673 23.59 -38.11 11.74
N HIS A 674 22.48 -37.78 12.40
CA HIS A 674 21.83 -36.48 12.24
C HIS A 674 22.47 -35.49 13.22
N GLY A 675 22.70 -34.25 12.78
CA GLY A 675 23.17 -33.18 13.66
C GLY A 675 22.25 -33.00 14.88
N PRO A 676 22.73 -32.37 15.96
CA PRO A 676 22.00 -32.25 17.22
C PRO A 676 20.71 -31.46 16.99
N GLY A 677 19.58 -32.16 16.96
CA GLY A 677 18.26 -31.57 16.70
C GLY A 677 17.19 -32.53 16.16
N GLY A 678 17.55 -33.72 15.68
CA GLY A 678 16.59 -34.72 15.20
C GLY A 678 16.35 -35.85 16.20
N GLY A 679 15.46 -35.66 17.18
CA GLY A 679 14.91 -36.78 17.96
C GLY A 679 13.83 -37.52 17.16
N PRO A 680 13.68 -38.85 17.31
CA PRO A 680 12.65 -39.61 16.59
C PRO A 680 11.25 -39.33 17.16
N GLU A 681 10.31 -38.95 16.31
CA GLU A 681 8.88 -39.00 16.65
C GLU A 681 8.44 -40.47 16.84
N PRO A 682 7.63 -40.78 17.87
CA PRO A 682 7.09 -42.12 18.05
C PRO A 682 6.01 -42.40 17.00
N ALA A 683 6.18 -43.50 16.25
CA ALA A 683 5.20 -43.98 15.27
C ALA A 683 3.84 -44.33 15.94
N PRO A 684 2.70 -44.08 15.25
CA PRO A 684 1.39 -44.40 15.80
C PRO A 684 1.18 -45.92 15.85
N ARG A 685 0.77 -46.42 17.01
CA ARG A 685 0.38 -47.82 17.22
C ARG A 685 -0.87 -48.14 16.39
N GLY A 686 -0.69 -48.88 15.30
CA GLY A 686 -1.78 -49.44 14.50
C GLY A 686 -2.53 -50.53 15.26
N ALA A 687 -3.86 -50.40 15.30
CA ALA A 687 -4.80 -51.35 15.87
C ALA A 687 -4.78 -52.71 15.12
N GLY A 688 -5.06 -53.77 15.87
CA GLY A 688 -4.86 -55.17 15.50
C GLY A 688 -5.66 -55.67 14.28
N GLY A 689 -4.96 -56.45 13.45
CA GLY A 689 -5.56 -57.40 12.52
C GLY A 689 -5.75 -58.75 13.21
N ARG A 690 -7.02 -59.17 13.34
CA ARG A 690 -7.41 -60.53 13.69
C ARG A 690 -6.99 -61.49 12.58
N ALA A 691 -6.29 -62.55 12.94
CA ALA A 691 -6.21 -63.78 12.16
C ALA A 691 -7.14 -64.82 12.80
N ALA A 692 -7.85 -65.55 11.96
CA ALA A 692 -8.50 -66.82 12.28
C ALA A 692 -8.40 -67.71 11.02
N PRO A 693 -8.46 -69.05 11.14
CA PRO A 693 -8.30 -69.88 12.33
C PRO A 693 -6.86 -70.39 12.53
#